data_AF-A0A7C1YHB4-F1
#
_entry.id   AF-A0A7C1YHB4-F1
#
_cell.length_a   1.000
_cell.length_b   1.000
_cell.length_c   1.000
_cell.angle_alpha   90.00
_cell.angle_beta   90.00
_cell.angle_gamma   90.00
#
_symmetry.space_group_name_H-M   'P 1'
#
loop_
_entity.id
_entity.type
_entity.pdbx_description
1 polymer ?
#
loop_
_entity_poly.entity_id
_entity_poly.type
_entity_poly.pdbx_seq_one_letter_code
_entity_poly.pdbx_strand_id
1 'polypeptide(L)'
;MNTEELQSYRDSLKCSFKDLDAVFEDCMSGALAVLSNDGIKDYLKGASLICMIGRGFEPVLVYLEEMPQVAKQLGESTLLLVSQTVWDMSRSPNGKAIPPFLNTIAEAARRLGSEKQLHHYIEIITDMMDRTTGSVHGFHTSIPSPGLPDLLNHMPYLLSELSLEGLKNWIDYGINNYGNNPDRQKDYFCLQSADSKAILSRERHGTLFIDNERKLDLYLKALWKQKSYLIPYSLGFDQLRKPIPYYDHLGIRVPDVFDDKGTIEGIDRYRAVLAHIAAHQRWTTAIIADNFSPFQRIAIETLEDSRVEYLAIQQYPGLRRLFLALHPAPAEDACDPEKESCIRHRLIMLSYGILDPDHHYANTDLLDCIKQFHDLMQQGKTTTKDVVQIAISYIAKTRRQSDQSPNVHFKDTEVEYRDDNRHMWVFIEEGDEEEAFEDKREARPKESEFDGLPPRHYKEWDYNTKTYRPDWVSLYETLHPSGNAADIDKLLDKHAGLAKQLKHVLDLLKPQQYVRIRYQEEGSELDLDVAIRSLIDFKGGAQPDPRINMSHRHDGRDIAVMLLLDLSASLADTPDGCEQTILELSQEAVALLGWAIEHLGDKFAIAGFSSNTRHEVRYQHIKGYSEHWNDDVKARLAAMEAGYSTRMGAALRHAAHYLGAQKVEKKLLLVLTDGEPSDIDVTDQRLLIEDAHKAVQELDQDGIYTYCINLDANVRPGEDDYVMDIFGNQYTIIDKIERLPEKLPKLFMALTG
;
A
#
# COMPACT_ATOMS: atom_id res chain seq x y z
N MET A 1 -33.00 4.20 -46.25
CA MET A 1 -34.17 3.36 -45.91
C MET A 1 -35.41 4.07 -46.45
N ASN A 2 -36.35 3.36 -47.09
CA ASN A 2 -37.59 4.00 -47.58
C ASN A 2 -38.64 4.07 -46.45
N THR A 3 -39.60 5.00 -46.52
CA THR A 3 -40.56 5.26 -45.42
C THR A 3 -41.41 4.03 -45.05
N GLU A 4 -41.74 3.17 -46.03
CA GLU A 4 -42.48 1.92 -45.81
C GLU A 4 -41.67 0.86 -45.04
N GLU A 5 -40.36 0.76 -45.29
CA GLU A 5 -39.48 -0.17 -44.58
C GLU A 5 -39.26 0.27 -43.13
N LEU A 6 -39.04 1.57 -42.91
CA LEU A 6 -38.91 2.15 -41.56
C LEU A 6 -40.18 1.90 -40.74
N GLN A 7 -41.36 2.08 -41.35
CA GLN A 7 -42.64 1.80 -40.70
C GLN A 7 -42.77 0.31 -40.34
N SER A 8 -42.37 -0.61 -41.24
CA SER A 8 -42.40 -2.05 -40.95
C SER A 8 -41.51 -2.43 -39.76
N TYR A 9 -40.32 -1.83 -39.61
CA TYR A 9 -39.49 -2.06 -38.43
C TYR A 9 -40.09 -1.44 -37.17
N ARG A 10 -40.66 -0.24 -37.28
CA ARG A 10 -41.33 0.43 -36.17
C ARG A 10 -42.53 -0.36 -35.63
N ASP A 11 -43.30 -0.99 -36.53
CA ASP A 11 -44.44 -1.84 -36.19
C ASP A 11 -44.02 -3.14 -35.50
N SER A 12 -42.81 -3.64 -35.77
CA SER A 12 -42.25 -4.82 -35.12
C SER A 12 -41.76 -4.54 -33.69
N LEU A 13 -41.43 -3.28 -33.37
CA LEU A 13 -41.07 -2.83 -32.03
C LEU A 13 -42.32 -2.61 -31.17
N LYS A 14 -42.52 -3.45 -30.15
CA LYS A 14 -43.64 -3.33 -29.20
C LYS A 14 -43.36 -2.25 -28.14
N CYS A 15 -43.28 -0.99 -28.59
CA CYS A 15 -43.04 0.15 -27.71
C CYS A 15 -43.84 1.38 -28.13
N SER A 16 -44.55 1.99 -27.16
CA SER A 16 -45.49 3.10 -27.40
C SER A 16 -44.97 4.49 -27.01
N PHE A 17 -43.69 4.62 -26.63
CA PHE A 17 -43.10 5.92 -26.31
C PHE A 17 -42.91 6.74 -27.59
N LYS A 18 -43.55 7.92 -27.64
CA LYS A 18 -43.48 8.83 -28.80
C LYS A 18 -42.12 9.50 -28.95
N ASP A 19 -41.40 9.67 -27.85
CA ASP A 19 -40.05 10.25 -27.84
C ASP A 19 -39.05 9.42 -28.66
N LEU A 20 -39.33 8.12 -28.84
CA LEU A 20 -38.54 7.22 -29.67
C LEU A 20 -38.63 7.55 -31.16
N ASP A 21 -39.77 8.06 -31.62
CA ASP A 21 -40.04 8.24 -33.05
C ASP A 21 -39.09 9.28 -33.68
N ALA A 22 -38.55 10.20 -32.87
CA ALA A 22 -37.59 11.21 -33.31
C ALA A 22 -36.16 10.68 -33.54
N VAL A 23 -35.80 9.56 -32.92
CA VAL A 23 -34.43 8.98 -32.93
C VAL A 23 -34.38 7.57 -33.53
N PHE A 24 -35.54 6.94 -33.75
CA PHE A 24 -35.64 5.56 -34.22
C PHE A 24 -35.06 5.37 -35.63
N GLU A 25 -35.21 6.34 -36.53
CA GLU A 25 -34.64 6.26 -37.89
C GLU A 25 -33.12 6.18 -37.86
N ASP A 26 -32.46 6.97 -37.01
CA ASP A 26 -31.01 6.98 -36.85
C ASP A 26 -30.52 5.69 -36.20
N CYS A 27 -31.19 5.22 -35.14
CA CYS A 27 -30.87 3.95 -34.48
C CYS A 27 -30.97 2.76 -35.46
N MET A 28 -32.06 2.70 -36.24
CA MET A 28 -32.27 1.65 -37.23
C MET A 28 -31.25 1.71 -38.37
N SER A 29 -30.89 2.91 -38.83
CA SER A 29 -29.85 3.08 -39.84
C SER A 29 -28.49 2.58 -39.35
N GLY A 30 -28.15 2.87 -38.09
CA GLY A 30 -26.95 2.34 -37.42
C GLY A 30 -26.98 0.81 -37.29
N ALA A 31 -28.12 0.24 -36.89
CA ALA A 31 -28.29 -1.20 -36.74
C ALA A 31 -28.19 -1.96 -38.07
N LEU A 32 -28.87 -1.48 -39.13
CA LEU A 32 -28.83 -2.10 -40.46
C LEU A 32 -27.44 -2.07 -41.10
N ALA A 33 -26.58 -1.13 -40.72
CA ALA A 33 -25.22 -1.05 -41.22
C ALA A 33 -24.30 -2.15 -40.66
N VAL A 34 -24.65 -2.77 -39.53
CA VAL A 34 -23.74 -3.65 -38.79
C VAL A 34 -24.32 -5.02 -38.41
N LEU A 35 -25.65 -5.18 -38.40
CA LEU A 35 -26.33 -6.42 -38.02
C LEU A 35 -26.84 -7.21 -39.23
N SER A 36 -26.94 -8.52 -39.07
CA SER A 36 -27.62 -9.43 -39.99
C SER A 36 -29.15 -9.28 -39.92
N ASN A 37 -29.86 -9.86 -40.91
CA ASN A 37 -31.33 -9.86 -40.91
C ASN A 37 -31.93 -10.55 -39.69
N ASP A 38 -31.29 -11.59 -39.16
CA ASP A 38 -31.74 -12.26 -37.93
C ASP A 38 -31.34 -11.44 -36.69
N GLY A 39 -30.15 -10.83 -36.71
CA GLY A 39 -29.70 -9.88 -35.69
C GLY A 39 -30.64 -8.67 -35.54
N ILE A 40 -31.19 -8.12 -36.63
CA ILE A 40 -32.19 -7.04 -36.58
C ILE A 40 -33.48 -7.50 -35.89
N LYS A 41 -33.93 -8.74 -36.13
CA LYS A 41 -35.11 -9.29 -35.45
C LYS A 41 -34.85 -9.44 -33.95
N ASP A 42 -33.67 -9.96 -33.58
CA ASP A 42 -33.28 -10.16 -32.18
C ASP A 42 -33.08 -8.84 -31.45
N TYR A 43 -32.51 -7.83 -32.11
CA TYR A 43 -32.38 -6.46 -31.63
C TYR A 43 -33.74 -5.82 -31.32
N LEU A 44 -34.69 -5.86 -32.26
CA LEU A 44 -36.03 -5.28 -32.06
C LEU A 44 -36.86 -6.07 -31.04
N LYS A 45 -36.67 -7.39 -30.97
CA LYS A 45 -37.26 -8.25 -29.95
C LYS A 45 -36.70 -7.94 -28.55
N GLY A 46 -35.39 -7.72 -28.43
CA GLY A 46 -34.73 -7.30 -27.20
C GLY A 46 -35.21 -5.94 -26.71
N ALA A 47 -35.26 -4.95 -27.61
CA ALA A 47 -35.80 -3.62 -27.30
C ALA A 47 -37.28 -3.66 -26.89
N SER A 48 -38.08 -4.52 -27.55
CA SER A 48 -39.48 -4.77 -27.15
C SER A 48 -39.57 -5.38 -25.75
N LEU A 49 -38.69 -6.33 -25.42
CA LEU A 49 -38.63 -6.96 -24.10
C LEU A 49 -38.35 -5.92 -23.01
N ILE A 50 -37.39 -5.02 -23.25
CA ILE A 50 -37.04 -3.94 -22.32
C ILE A 50 -38.20 -2.95 -22.16
N CYS A 51 -38.88 -2.58 -23.26
CA CYS A 51 -40.02 -1.66 -23.19
C CYS A 51 -41.19 -2.23 -22.36
N MET A 52 -41.45 -3.54 -22.44
CA MET A 52 -42.52 -4.21 -21.68
C MET A 52 -42.29 -4.21 -20.16
N ILE A 53 -41.08 -3.89 -19.68
CA ILE A 53 -40.77 -3.81 -18.26
C ILE A 53 -41.38 -2.56 -17.61
N GLY A 54 -41.74 -1.53 -18.38
CA GLY A 54 -42.45 -0.34 -17.89
C GLY A 54 -41.60 0.60 -17.05
N ARG A 55 -40.28 0.69 -17.33
CA ARG A 55 -39.30 1.50 -16.56
C ARG A 55 -38.94 2.83 -17.23
N GLY A 56 -39.82 3.34 -18.08
CA GLY A 56 -39.62 4.59 -18.83
C GLY A 56 -38.92 4.38 -20.16
N PHE A 57 -38.66 5.50 -20.84
CA PHE A 57 -38.14 5.55 -22.20
C PHE A 57 -36.62 5.29 -22.28
N GLU A 58 -35.86 5.77 -21.30
CA GLU A 58 -34.38 5.77 -21.29
C GLU A 58 -33.74 4.37 -21.50
N PRO A 59 -34.14 3.28 -20.81
CA PRO A 59 -33.54 1.96 -21.03
C PRO A 59 -33.70 1.42 -22.46
N VAL A 60 -34.82 1.75 -23.10
CA VAL A 60 -35.09 1.32 -24.49
C VAL A 60 -34.19 2.09 -25.44
N LEU A 61 -34.01 3.39 -25.21
CA LEU A 61 -33.13 4.24 -26.01
C LEU A 61 -31.68 3.75 -25.92
N VAL A 62 -31.13 3.60 -24.71
CA VAL A 62 -29.75 3.15 -24.49
C VAL A 62 -29.49 1.81 -25.17
N TYR A 63 -30.43 0.86 -25.07
CA TYR A 63 -30.30 -0.43 -25.76
C TYR A 63 -30.29 -0.27 -27.27
N LEU A 64 -31.16 0.57 -27.83
CA LEU A 64 -31.21 0.80 -29.28
C LEU A 64 -29.93 1.48 -29.80
N GLU A 65 -29.37 2.41 -29.05
CA GLU A 65 -28.16 3.16 -29.44
C GLU A 65 -26.89 2.30 -29.36
N GLU A 66 -26.67 1.59 -28.25
CA GLU A 66 -25.38 0.96 -27.95
C GLU A 66 -25.23 -0.46 -28.50
N MET A 67 -26.31 -1.25 -28.46
CA MET A 67 -26.22 -2.68 -28.73
C MET A 67 -25.79 -3.08 -30.15
N PRO A 68 -26.12 -2.33 -31.22
CA PRO A 68 -25.63 -2.68 -32.55
C PRO A 68 -24.09 -2.72 -32.64
N GLN A 69 -23.40 -1.79 -31.96
CA GLN A 69 -21.93 -1.78 -31.95
C GLN A 69 -21.37 -2.89 -31.06
N VAL A 70 -22.01 -3.15 -29.91
CA VAL A 70 -21.63 -4.27 -29.02
C VAL A 70 -21.75 -5.61 -29.77
N ALA A 71 -22.86 -5.83 -30.48
CA ALA A 71 -23.10 -7.03 -31.26
C ALA A 71 -22.13 -7.17 -32.45
N LYS A 72 -21.76 -6.06 -33.10
CA LYS A 72 -20.71 -6.06 -34.13
C LYS A 72 -19.35 -6.48 -33.58
N GLN A 73 -19.00 -6.01 -32.38
CA GLN A 73 -17.69 -6.28 -31.78
C GLN A 73 -17.60 -7.70 -31.22
N LEU A 74 -18.65 -8.18 -30.55
CA LEU A 74 -18.60 -9.41 -29.74
C LEU A 74 -19.45 -10.56 -30.28
N GLY A 75 -20.41 -10.28 -31.18
CA GLY A 75 -21.34 -11.25 -31.74
C GLY A 75 -22.81 -10.93 -31.44
N GLU A 76 -23.71 -11.31 -32.35
CA GLU A 76 -25.14 -10.99 -32.27
C GLU A 76 -25.88 -11.69 -31.11
N SER A 77 -25.33 -12.79 -30.57
CA SER A 77 -25.85 -13.46 -29.37
C SER A 77 -25.90 -12.55 -28.14
N THR A 78 -25.07 -11.51 -28.09
CA THR A 78 -25.07 -10.50 -27.01
C THR A 78 -26.39 -9.71 -26.91
N LEU A 79 -27.14 -9.58 -28.01
CA LEU A 79 -28.45 -8.92 -28.04
C LEU A 79 -29.45 -9.63 -27.11
N LEU A 80 -29.48 -10.96 -27.20
CA LEU A 80 -30.34 -11.80 -26.37
C LEU A 80 -29.82 -11.86 -24.94
N LEU A 81 -28.51 -11.99 -24.74
CA LEU A 81 -27.90 -12.04 -23.41
C LEU A 81 -28.30 -10.81 -22.58
N VAL A 82 -28.05 -9.60 -23.09
CA VAL A 82 -28.32 -8.35 -22.37
C VAL A 82 -29.81 -8.15 -22.13
N SER A 83 -30.65 -8.38 -23.15
CA SER A 83 -32.11 -8.20 -23.01
C SER A 83 -32.73 -9.19 -22.01
N GLN A 84 -32.24 -10.43 -21.98
CA GLN A 84 -32.66 -11.44 -21.02
C GLN A 84 -32.20 -11.08 -19.59
N THR A 85 -30.96 -10.62 -19.41
CA THR A 85 -30.49 -10.15 -18.09
C THR A 85 -31.34 -8.98 -17.57
N VAL A 86 -31.66 -8.00 -18.41
CA VAL A 86 -32.52 -6.88 -18.02
C VAL A 86 -33.93 -7.37 -17.62
N TRP A 87 -34.47 -8.33 -18.35
CA TRP A 87 -35.73 -8.98 -18.00
C TRP A 87 -35.66 -9.66 -16.64
N ASP A 88 -34.60 -10.42 -16.36
CA ASP A 88 -34.43 -11.12 -15.09
C ASP A 88 -34.22 -10.14 -13.91
N MET A 89 -33.41 -9.09 -14.09
CA MET A 89 -33.26 -8.01 -13.12
C MET A 89 -34.60 -7.33 -12.80
N SER A 90 -35.48 -7.16 -13.80
CA SER A 90 -36.77 -6.51 -13.62
C SER A 90 -37.76 -7.26 -12.72
N ARG A 91 -37.55 -8.57 -12.56
CA ARG A 91 -38.35 -9.44 -11.70
C ARG A 91 -37.89 -9.38 -10.23
N SER A 92 -36.84 -8.63 -9.95
CA SER A 92 -36.33 -8.34 -8.62
C SER A 92 -36.72 -6.91 -8.17
N PRO A 93 -36.57 -6.56 -6.89
CA PRO A 93 -36.75 -5.17 -6.44
C PRO A 93 -35.72 -4.18 -7.02
N ASN A 94 -34.67 -4.65 -7.73
CA ASN A 94 -33.55 -3.85 -8.24
C ASN A 94 -33.81 -3.09 -9.54
N GLY A 95 -35.06 -2.81 -9.90
CA GLY A 95 -35.37 -2.15 -11.17
C GLY A 95 -34.75 -0.75 -11.38
N LYS A 96 -34.30 -0.08 -10.31
CA LYS A 96 -33.53 1.19 -10.41
C LYS A 96 -32.09 0.99 -10.92
N ALA A 97 -31.55 -0.23 -10.87
CA ALA A 97 -30.21 -0.56 -11.34
C ALA A 97 -30.15 -0.87 -12.85
N ILE A 98 -31.31 -1.00 -13.52
CA ILE A 98 -31.37 -1.34 -14.96
C ILE A 98 -30.75 -0.25 -15.85
N PRO A 99 -31.08 1.05 -15.72
CA PRO A 99 -30.43 2.09 -16.53
C PRO A 99 -28.90 2.15 -16.31
N PRO A 100 -28.39 2.19 -15.05
CA PRO A 100 -26.94 2.10 -14.81
C PRO A 100 -26.31 0.87 -15.44
N PHE A 101 -26.94 -0.31 -15.31
CA PHE A 101 -26.44 -1.55 -15.91
C PHE A 101 -26.30 -1.44 -17.43
N LEU A 102 -27.34 -0.97 -18.13
CA LEU A 102 -27.28 -0.80 -19.60
C LEU A 102 -26.17 0.16 -20.02
N ASN A 103 -25.96 1.25 -19.28
CA ASN A 103 -24.88 2.20 -19.53
C ASN A 103 -23.48 1.58 -19.38
N THR A 104 -23.33 0.50 -18.59
CA THR A 104 -22.03 -0.19 -18.47
C THR A 104 -21.72 -1.14 -19.63
N ILE A 105 -22.72 -1.61 -20.38
CA ILE A 105 -22.54 -2.70 -21.36
C ILE A 105 -21.61 -2.29 -22.50
N ALA A 106 -21.76 -1.08 -23.04
CA ALA A 106 -20.93 -0.58 -24.13
C ALA A 106 -19.44 -0.48 -23.72
N GLU A 107 -19.18 0.03 -22.51
CA GLU A 107 -17.83 0.14 -21.96
C GLU A 107 -17.23 -1.24 -21.67
N ALA A 108 -17.98 -2.12 -21.01
CA ALA A 108 -17.57 -3.49 -20.74
C ALA A 108 -17.26 -4.25 -22.04
N ALA A 109 -18.09 -4.10 -23.06
CA ALA A 109 -17.86 -4.73 -24.36
C ALA A 109 -16.56 -4.25 -25.02
N ARG A 110 -16.31 -2.94 -24.98
CA ARG A 110 -15.10 -2.34 -25.56
C ARG A 110 -13.83 -2.85 -24.89
N ARG A 111 -13.83 -2.96 -23.55
CA ARG A 111 -12.65 -3.34 -22.76
C ARG A 111 -12.39 -4.84 -22.71
N LEU A 112 -13.43 -5.64 -22.56
CA LEU A 112 -13.32 -7.09 -22.40
C LEU A 112 -13.07 -7.81 -23.73
N GLY A 113 -13.52 -7.25 -24.85
CA GLY A 113 -13.13 -7.71 -26.19
C GLY A 113 -13.55 -9.14 -26.56
N SER A 114 -14.33 -9.83 -25.73
CA SER A 114 -14.92 -11.15 -26.04
C SER A 114 -16.28 -11.36 -25.38
N GLU A 115 -17.17 -12.09 -26.08
CA GLU A 115 -18.50 -12.46 -25.58
C GLU A 115 -18.43 -13.21 -24.24
N LYS A 116 -17.48 -14.15 -24.10
CA LYS A 116 -17.30 -14.94 -22.88
C LYS A 116 -16.98 -14.07 -21.67
N GLN A 117 -16.14 -13.04 -21.85
CA GLN A 117 -15.80 -12.13 -20.75
C GLN A 117 -16.96 -11.20 -20.42
N LEU A 118 -17.73 -10.73 -21.41
CA LEU A 118 -18.95 -9.97 -21.16
C LEU A 118 -19.98 -10.79 -20.36
N HIS A 119 -20.13 -12.08 -20.69
CA HIS A 119 -20.97 -12.99 -19.92
C HIS A 119 -20.48 -13.11 -18.47
N HIS A 120 -19.18 -13.29 -18.26
CA HIS A 120 -18.62 -13.38 -16.91
C HIS A 120 -18.77 -12.08 -16.11
N TYR A 121 -18.63 -10.92 -16.76
CA TYR A 121 -18.95 -9.63 -16.17
C TYR A 121 -20.41 -9.58 -15.70
N ILE A 122 -21.35 -9.96 -16.56
CA ILE A 122 -22.78 -10.01 -16.20
C ILE A 122 -23.02 -10.96 -15.02
N GLU A 123 -22.38 -12.14 -15.00
CA GLU A 123 -22.45 -13.09 -13.87
C GLU A 123 -22.03 -12.45 -12.55
N ILE A 124 -20.92 -11.71 -12.53
CA ILE A 124 -20.43 -11.00 -11.34
C ILE A 124 -21.46 -9.98 -10.84
N ILE A 125 -22.05 -9.19 -11.74
CA ILE A 125 -23.08 -8.20 -11.39
C ILE A 125 -24.33 -8.88 -10.84
N THR A 126 -24.76 -9.99 -11.46
CA THR A 126 -25.93 -10.73 -10.99
C THR A 126 -25.69 -11.44 -9.65
N ASP A 127 -24.49 -11.99 -9.41
CA ASP A 127 -24.12 -12.57 -8.10
C ASP A 127 -24.16 -11.51 -6.99
N MET A 128 -23.61 -10.32 -7.26
CA MET A 128 -23.69 -9.21 -6.32
C MET A 128 -25.14 -8.83 -6.03
N MET A 129 -25.95 -8.66 -7.08
CA MET A 129 -27.38 -8.36 -6.95
C MET A 129 -28.09 -9.40 -6.07
N ASP A 130 -27.88 -10.69 -6.33
CA ASP A 130 -28.56 -11.78 -5.63
C ASP A 130 -28.14 -11.86 -4.15
N ARG A 131 -26.86 -11.64 -3.85
CA ARG A 131 -26.32 -11.72 -2.48
C ARG A 131 -26.68 -10.53 -1.60
N THR A 132 -26.93 -9.35 -2.17
CA THR A 132 -27.26 -8.14 -1.41
C THR A 132 -28.73 -7.75 -1.47
N THR A 133 -29.55 -8.47 -2.23
CA THR A 133 -31.01 -8.28 -2.22
C THR A 133 -31.62 -8.87 -0.95
N GLY A 134 -32.25 -8.03 -0.13
CA GLY A 134 -32.79 -8.43 1.17
C GLY A 134 -34.18 -9.07 1.10
N SER A 135 -34.47 -9.97 2.04
CA SER A 135 -35.80 -10.56 2.25
C SER A 135 -36.33 -10.31 3.66
N VAL A 136 -37.45 -9.60 3.77
CA VAL A 136 -38.21 -9.49 5.03
C VAL A 136 -39.04 -10.77 5.15
N HIS A 137 -38.59 -11.72 5.96
CA HIS A 137 -39.21 -13.04 6.23
C HIS A 137 -38.88 -14.22 5.27
N GLY A 138 -37.77 -14.19 4.54
CA GLY A 138 -37.20 -15.39 3.88
C GLY A 138 -37.98 -15.95 2.67
N PHE A 139 -39.15 -15.40 2.33
CA PHE A 139 -39.98 -15.86 1.21
C PHE A 139 -40.29 -14.78 0.16
N HIS A 140 -40.11 -13.49 0.49
CA HIS A 140 -40.32 -12.38 -0.45
C HIS A 140 -39.10 -11.44 -0.44
N THR A 141 -38.41 -11.33 -1.58
CA THR A 141 -37.36 -10.34 -1.84
C THR A 141 -38.00 -8.96 -1.93
N SER A 142 -38.00 -8.20 -0.84
CA SER A 142 -38.71 -6.92 -0.74
C SER A 142 -37.78 -5.70 -0.66
N ILE A 143 -36.48 -5.91 -0.45
CA ILE A 143 -35.50 -4.83 -0.29
C ILE A 143 -34.49 -4.90 -1.45
N PRO A 144 -34.35 -3.83 -2.26
CA PRO A 144 -33.33 -3.79 -3.31
C PRO A 144 -31.92 -3.78 -2.70
N SER A 145 -30.95 -4.29 -3.46
CA SER A 145 -29.52 -4.15 -3.16
C SER A 145 -29.18 -2.68 -2.92
N PRO A 146 -28.66 -2.33 -1.72
CA PRO A 146 -28.41 -0.94 -1.38
C PRO A 146 -27.23 -0.34 -2.14
N GLY A 147 -26.22 -1.14 -2.51
CA GLY A 147 -24.99 -0.67 -3.19
C GLY A 147 -24.88 -0.99 -4.68
N LEU A 148 -25.80 -1.77 -5.28
CA LEU A 148 -25.72 -2.14 -6.70
C LEU A 148 -25.78 -0.94 -7.66
N PRO A 149 -26.69 0.04 -7.48
CA PRO A 149 -26.70 1.22 -8.35
C PRO A 149 -25.38 2.00 -8.27
N ASP A 150 -24.84 2.16 -7.06
CA ASP A 150 -23.59 2.89 -6.81
C ASP A 150 -22.38 2.19 -7.44
N LEU A 151 -22.32 0.86 -7.33
CA LEU A 151 -21.34 0.02 -8.01
C LEU A 151 -21.39 0.24 -9.54
N LEU A 152 -22.57 0.14 -10.14
CA LEU A 152 -22.74 0.25 -11.59
C LEU A 152 -22.36 1.63 -12.12
N ASN A 153 -22.64 2.70 -11.35
CA ASN A 153 -22.24 4.05 -11.71
C ASN A 153 -20.71 4.24 -11.74
N HIS A 154 -19.95 3.52 -10.92
CA HIS A 154 -18.49 3.56 -10.90
C HIS A 154 -17.83 2.47 -11.77
N MET A 155 -18.62 1.61 -12.40
CA MET A 155 -18.10 0.47 -13.15
C MET A 155 -17.16 0.83 -14.30
N PRO A 156 -17.37 1.91 -15.09
CA PRO A 156 -16.41 2.31 -16.12
C PRO A 156 -14.99 2.53 -15.58
N TYR A 157 -14.87 3.09 -14.38
CA TYR A 157 -13.60 3.27 -13.68
C TYR A 157 -13.09 1.94 -13.11
N LEU A 158 -13.93 1.14 -12.45
CA LEU A 158 -13.50 -0.14 -11.91
C LEU A 158 -12.97 -1.09 -13.01
N LEU A 159 -13.60 -1.11 -14.18
CA LEU A 159 -13.12 -1.84 -15.36
C LEU A 159 -11.86 -1.21 -16.00
N SER A 160 -11.46 0.01 -15.62
CA SER A 160 -10.17 0.59 -16.00
C SER A 160 -9.03 0.21 -15.08
N GLU A 161 -9.33 0.01 -13.81
CA GLU A 161 -8.31 -0.27 -12.80
C GLU A 161 -8.12 -1.76 -12.55
N LEU A 162 -9.18 -2.56 -12.70
CA LEU A 162 -9.22 -3.96 -12.26
C LEU A 162 -9.40 -4.94 -13.42
N SER A 163 -8.79 -6.11 -13.27
CA SER A 163 -9.21 -7.29 -14.04
C SER A 163 -10.60 -7.76 -13.61
N LEU A 164 -11.27 -8.63 -14.38
CA LEU A 164 -12.55 -9.21 -13.93
C LEU A 164 -12.43 -9.99 -12.61
N GLU A 165 -11.29 -10.66 -12.39
CA GLU A 165 -11.02 -11.36 -11.13
C GLU A 165 -10.80 -10.37 -9.98
N GLY A 166 -10.02 -9.31 -10.20
CA GLY A 166 -9.83 -8.24 -9.22
C GLY A 166 -11.13 -7.50 -8.89
N LEU A 167 -11.97 -7.23 -9.90
CA LEU A 167 -13.30 -6.67 -9.73
C LEU A 167 -14.18 -7.58 -8.87
N LYS A 168 -14.18 -8.88 -9.15
CA LYS A 168 -14.92 -9.86 -8.36
C LYS A 168 -14.43 -9.88 -6.92
N ASN A 169 -13.13 -9.91 -6.68
CA ASN A 169 -12.55 -9.92 -5.33
C ASN A 169 -12.90 -8.65 -4.54
N TRP A 170 -12.83 -7.49 -5.19
CA TRP A 170 -13.20 -6.20 -4.61
C TRP A 170 -14.71 -6.17 -4.27
N ILE A 171 -15.57 -6.65 -5.17
CA ILE A 171 -17.01 -6.77 -4.89
C ILE A 171 -17.28 -7.74 -3.74
N ASP A 172 -16.64 -8.91 -3.73
CA ASP A 172 -16.77 -9.93 -2.70
C ASP A 172 -16.38 -9.38 -1.31
N TYR A 173 -15.31 -8.58 -1.23
CA TYR A 173 -14.91 -7.92 0.00
C TYR A 173 -15.98 -6.95 0.50
N GLY A 174 -16.54 -6.11 -0.37
CA GLY A 174 -17.60 -5.17 -0.03
C GLY A 174 -18.89 -5.85 0.45
N ILE A 175 -19.26 -6.98 -0.17
CA ILE A 175 -20.42 -7.77 0.25
C ILE A 175 -20.18 -8.39 1.63
N ASN A 176 -19.02 -9.03 1.83
CA ASN A 176 -18.74 -9.81 3.03
C ASN A 176 -18.52 -8.93 4.28
N ASN A 177 -17.91 -7.74 4.14
CA ASN A 177 -17.58 -6.88 5.27
C ASN A 177 -18.70 -5.87 5.63
N TYR A 178 -19.58 -5.51 4.69
CA TYR A 178 -20.63 -4.50 4.91
C TYR A 178 -22.07 -5.00 4.69
N GLY A 179 -22.29 -6.31 4.55
CA GLY A 179 -23.63 -6.87 4.30
C GLY A 179 -24.70 -6.49 5.34
N ASN A 180 -24.30 -6.24 6.58
CA ASN A 180 -25.21 -5.86 7.67
C ASN A 180 -25.37 -4.33 7.83
N ASN A 181 -24.67 -3.51 7.05
CA ASN A 181 -24.70 -2.05 7.16
C ASN A 181 -24.87 -1.40 5.77
N PRO A 182 -26.13 -1.14 5.34
CA PRO A 182 -26.43 -0.64 4.01
C PRO A 182 -25.74 0.67 3.64
N ASP A 183 -25.55 1.60 4.58
CA ASP A 183 -24.92 2.88 4.30
C ASP A 183 -23.41 2.74 4.12
N ARG A 184 -22.74 1.96 4.98
CA ARG A 184 -21.31 1.65 4.76
C ARG A 184 -21.06 0.85 3.48
N GLN A 185 -22.00 -0.02 3.10
CA GLN A 185 -21.91 -0.75 1.83
C GLN A 185 -21.96 0.22 0.64
N LYS A 186 -22.81 1.25 0.68
CA LYS A 186 -22.81 2.32 -0.33
C LYS A 186 -21.51 3.09 -0.32
N ASP A 187 -21.01 3.50 0.85
CA ASP A 187 -19.72 4.21 0.94
C ASP A 187 -18.56 3.39 0.35
N TYR A 188 -18.60 2.06 0.49
CA TYR A 188 -17.65 1.16 -0.15
C TYR A 188 -17.78 1.17 -1.68
N PHE A 189 -18.98 0.93 -2.21
CA PHE A 189 -19.20 0.87 -3.66
C PHE A 189 -19.16 2.24 -4.37
N CYS A 190 -19.25 3.33 -3.61
CA CYS A 190 -19.00 4.71 -4.07
C CYS A 190 -17.51 5.13 -4.00
N LEU A 191 -16.59 4.23 -3.65
CA LEU A 191 -15.15 4.53 -3.48
C LEU A 191 -14.86 5.60 -2.40
N GLN A 192 -15.79 5.80 -1.45
CA GLN A 192 -15.65 6.81 -0.39
C GLN A 192 -14.94 6.25 0.85
N SER A 193 -15.14 4.97 1.16
CA SER A 193 -14.47 4.34 2.29
C SER A 193 -12.97 4.12 2.02
N ALA A 194 -12.15 4.26 3.08
CA ALA A 194 -10.71 3.99 3.00
C ALA A 194 -10.42 2.54 2.55
N ASP A 195 -11.22 1.58 3.03
CA ASP A 195 -11.07 0.16 2.70
C ASP A 195 -11.33 -0.12 1.22
N SER A 196 -12.33 0.55 0.66
CA SER A 196 -12.64 0.45 -0.76
C SER A 196 -11.44 0.85 -1.61
N LYS A 197 -10.80 1.97 -1.27
CA LYS A 197 -9.59 2.44 -1.94
C LYS A 197 -8.40 1.50 -1.74
N ALA A 198 -8.22 0.95 -0.53
CA ALA A 198 -7.13 0.03 -0.21
C ALA A 198 -7.25 -1.31 -0.96
N ILE A 199 -8.44 -1.94 -0.94
CA ILE A 199 -8.69 -3.19 -1.68
C ILE A 199 -8.60 -2.91 -3.19
N LEU A 200 -9.10 -1.77 -3.66
CA LEU A 200 -8.99 -1.42 -5.07
C LEU A 200 -7.52 -1.38 -5.50
N SER A 201 -6.68 -0.65 -4.75
CA SER A 201 -5.24 -0.54 -5.02
C SER A 201 -4.56 -1.91 -5.08
N ARG A 202 -4.92 -2.83 -4.18
CA ARG A 202 -4.38 -4.19 -4.16
C ARG A 202 -4.83 -5.07 -5.33
N GLU A 203 -6.07 -4.93 -5.77
CA GLU A 203 -6.62 -5.74 -6.86
C GLU A 203 -6.35 -5.15 -8.25
N ARG A 204 -5.66 -3.99 -8.33
CA ARG A 204 -5.29 -3.36 -9.59
C ARG A 204 -4.46 -4.30 -10.45
N HIS A 205 -4.74 -4.27 -11.75
CA HIS A 205 -3.93 -4.96 -12.72
C HIS A 205 -2.56 -4.27 -12.85
N GLY A 206 -1.49 -5.06 -12.97
CA GLY A 206 -0.14 -4.57 -13.25
C GLY A 206 0.88 -4.91 -12.17
N THR A 207 2.07 -4.34 -12.29
CA THR A 207 3.10 -4.45 -11.25
C THR A 207 2.81 -3.42 -10.16
N LEU A 208 2.33 -3.88 -9.01
CA LEU A 208 2.09 -3.01 -7.85
C LEU A 208 3.41 -2.53 -7.24
N PHE A 209 3.45 -1.24 -6.89
CA PHE A 209 4.58 -0.64 -6.19
C PHE A 209 4.84 -1.33 -4.85
N ILE A 210 3.78 -1.56 -4.06
CA ILE A 210 3.90 -2.07 -2.68
C ILE A 210 4.56 -3.44 -2.61
N ASP A 211 4.30 -4.31 -3.59
CA ASP A 211 4.90 -5.65 -3.68
C ASP A 211 6.39 -5.62 -4.06
N ASN A 212 6.85 -4.48 -4.59
CA ASN A 212 8.19 -4.32 -5.15
C ASN A 212 9.01 -3.21 -4.49
N GLU A 213 8.47 -2.49 -3.51
CA GLU A 213 9.12 -1.38 -2.81
C GLU A 213 10.53 -1.77 -2.33
N ARG A 214 10.66 -2.92 -1.64
CA ARG A 214 11.95 -3.40 -1.14
C ARG A 214 12.97 -3.63 -2.26
N LYS A 215 12.55 -4.13 -3.42
CA LYS A 215 13.45 -4.36 -4.57
C LYS A 215 13.89 -3.02 -5.18
N LEU A 216 12.99 -2.05 -5.25
CA LEU A 216 13.24 -0.71 -5.78
C LEU A 216 14.14 0.12 -4.86
N ASP A 217 13.97 0.02 -3.54
CA ASP A 217 14.86 0.61 -2.54
C ASP A 217 16.28 0.00 -2.64
N LEU A 218 16.39 -1.32 -2.77
CA LEU A 218 17.68 -1.98 -3.01
C LEU A 218 18.31 -1.57 -4.34
N TYR A 219 17.52 -1.37 -5.39
CA TYR A 219 17.98 -0.89 -6.69
C TYR A 219 18.64 0.50 -6.57
N LEU A 220 17.98 1.45 -5.89
CA LEU A 220 18.54 2.79 -5.64
C LEU A 220 19.81 2.73 -4.78
N LYS A 221 19.81 1.93 -3.72
CA LYS A 221 20.97 1.78 -2.83
C LYS A 221 22.16 1.14 -3.55
N ALA A 222 21.93 0.09 -4.32
CA ALA A 222 23.00 -0.67 -4.95
C ALA A 222 23.60 0.05 -6.17
N LEU A 223 22.74 0.56 -7.06
CA LEU A 223 23.21 1.18 -8.31
C LEU A 223 23.43 2.68 -8.16
N TRP A 224 22.58 3.38 -7.44
CA TRP A 224 22.66 4.84 -7.35
C TRP A 224 23.33 5.32 -6.06
N LYS A 225 23.65 4.40 -5.13
CA LYS A 225 24.21 4.70 -3.80
C LYS A 225 23.38 5.74 -3.05
N GLN A 226 22.07 5.65 -3.25
CA GLN A 226 21.12 6.63 -2.76
C GLN A 226 20.10 5.97 -1.84
N LYS A 227 19.72 6.69 -0.79
CA LYS A 227 18.59 6.34 0.07
C LYS A 227 17.56 7.46 -0.05
N SER A 228 16.41 7.13 -0.63
CA SER A 228 15.27 8.04 -0.77
C SER A 228 14.00 7.32 -0.35
N TYR A 229 13.06 8.06 0.22
CA TYR A 229 11.72 7.54 0.49
C TYR A 229 10.94 7.52 -0.82
N LEU A 230 10.35 6.37 -1.15
CA LEU A 230 9.49 6.21 -2.31
C LEU A 230 8.05 6.35 -1.83
N ILE A 231 7.30 7.26 -2.45
CA ILE A 231 5.94 7.57 -2.02
C ILE A 231 4.99 7.36 -3.21
N PRO A 232 4.10 6.36 -3.16
CA PRO A 232 3.19 6.07 -4.26
C PRO A 232 2.09 7.14 -4.40
N TYR A 233 1.61 7.38 -5.62
CA TYR A 233 0.38 8.13 -5.89
C TYR A 233 -0.51 7.36 -6.87
N SER A 234 -1.82 7.56 -6.75
CA SER A 234 -2.81 6.91 -7.62
C SER A 234 -2.90 7.62 -8.97
N LEU A 235 -2.98 6.83 -10.05
CA LEU A 235 -3.30 7.32 -11.40
C LEU A 235 -4.82 7.52 -11.62
N GLY A 236 -5.65 7.23 -10.62
CA GLY A 236 -7.11 7.29 -10.70
C GLY A 236 -7.67 8.71 -10.89
N PHE A 237 -8.83 8.80 -11.56
CA PHE A 237 -9.51 10.03 -11.90
C PHE A 237 -10.13 10.73 -10.68
N ASP A 238 -9.33 11.57 -10.00
CA ASP A 238 -9.84 12.66 -9.15
C ASP A 238 -9.10 14.00 -9.43
N GLN A 239 -8.14 14.02 -10.36
CA GLN A 239 -7.34 15.20 -10.68
C GLN A 239 -7.56 15.67 -12.11
N LEU A 240 -7.70 16.99 -12.30
CA LEU A 240 -7.83 17.66 -13.62
C LEU A 240 -6.62 17.41 -14.53
N ARG A 241 -5.48 16.98 -13.98
CA ARG A 241 -4.25 16.64 -14.70
C ARG A 241 -3.72 15.28 -14.24
N LYS A 242 -3.23 14.47 -15.18
CA LYS A 242 -2.57 13.19 -14.90
C LYS A 242 -1.29 13.44 -14.08
N PRO A 243 -1.13 12.81 -12.90
CA PRO A 243 0.06 13.01 -12.09
C PRO A 243 1.30 12.35 -12.74
N ILE A 244 2.40 13.09 -12.77
CA ILE A 244 3.70 12.71 -13.37
C ILE A 244 4.67 12.41 -12.21
N PRO A 245 5.64 11.49 -12.37
CA PRO A 245 6.67 11.29 -11.36
C PRO A 245 7.36 12.60 -11.00
N TYR A 246 7.75 12.77 -9.73
CA TYR A 246 8.51 13.93 -9.30
C TYR A 246 9.27 13.61 -8.02
N TYR A 247 10.16 14.50 -7.59
CA TYR A 247 10.78 14.39 -6.28
C TYR A 247 10.90 15.74 -5.60
N ASP A 248 10.84 15.70 -4.28
CA ASP A 248 10.98 16.86 -3.41
C ASP A 248 11.77 16.49 -2.14
N HIS A 249 11.72 17.37 -1.14
CA HIS A 249 12.40 17.14 0.14
C HIS A 249 11.80 15.99 0.97
N LEU A 250 10.58 15.54 0.66
CA LEU A 250 9.90 14.44 1.35
C LEU A 250 10.21 13.08 0.72
N GLY A 251 10.45 13.03 -0.58
CA GLY A 251 10.82 11.79 -1.25
C GLY A 251 10.64 11.82 -2.76
N ILE A 252 10.75 10.64 -3.37
CA ILE A 252 10.48 10.40 -4.79
C ILE A 252 9.05 9.87 -4.90
N ARG A 253 8.24 10.54 -5.72
CA ARG A 253 6.84 10.23 -5.95
C ARG A 253 6.69 9.43 -7.23
N VAL A 254 6.12 8.25 -7.13
CA VAL A 254 5.96 7.29 -8.24
C VAL A 254 4.53 6.77 -8.33
N PRO A 255 4.06 6.30 -9.50
CA PRO A 255 2.76 5.65 -9.59
C PRO A 255 2.65 4.44 -8.66
N ASP A 256 1.47 4.22 -8.08
CA ASP A 256 1.20 3.05 -7.22
C ASP A 256 1.11 1.73 -8.01
N VAL A 257 0.87 1.81 -9.32
CA VAL A 257 0.90 0.68 -10.24
C VAL A 257 1.48 1.05 -11.60
N PHE A 258 2.21 0.11 -12.22
CA PHE A 258 2.56 0.16 -13.63
C PHE A 258 2.11 -1.12 -14.35
N ASP A 259 1.31 -0.97 -15.40
CA ASP A 259 1.10 -2.05 -16.38
C ASP A 259 2.36 -2.30 -17.22
N ASP A 260 2.44 -3.48 -17.83
CA ASP A 260 3.46 -3.77 -18.83
C ASP A 260 3.25 -2.89 -20.08
N LYS A 261 4.34 -2.39 -20.66
CA LYS A 261 4.30 -1.58 -21.88
C LYS A 261 5.10 -2.26 -23.00
N GLY A 262 4.38 -2.83 -23.97
CA GLY A 262 4.98 -3.60 -25.05
C GLY A 262 5.72 -4.82 -24.50
N THR A 263 7.05 -4.82 -24.60
CA THR A 263 7.91 -5.88 -24.05
C THR A 263 8.55 -5.52 -22.71
N ILE A 264 8.21 -4.38 -22.13
CA ILE A 264 8.79 -3.88 -20.87
C ILE A 264 7.84 -4.18 -19.73
N GLU A 265 8.31 -4.98 -18.77
CA GLU A 265 7.57 -5.31 -17.56
C GLU A 265 7.38 -4.06 -16.67
N GLY A 266 6.28 -4.00 -15.92
CA GLY A 266 5.99 -2.87 -15.02
C GLY A 266 7.11 -2.58 -14.01
N ILE A 267 7.82 -3.62 -13.54
CA ILE A 267 8.99 -3.44 -12.65
C ILE A 267 10.14 -2.68 -13.34
N ASP A 268 10.32 -2.86 -14.64
CA ASP A 268 11.34 -2.16 -15.42
C ASP A 268 10.90 -0.73 -15.74
N ARG A 269 9.59 -0.45 -15.81
CA ARG A 269 9.08 0.92 -15.85
C ARG A 269 9.42 1.69 -14.58
N TYR A 270 9.25 1.08 -13.40
CA TYR A 270 9.73 1.68 -12.15
C TYR A 270 11.23 1.95 -12.17
N ARG A 271 12.03 0.99 -12.64
CA ARG A 271 13.49 1.18 -12.74
C ARG A 271 13.86 2.32 -13.68
N ALA A 272 13.14 2.52 -14.79
CA ALA A 272 13.35 3.64 -15.70
C ALA A 272 13.09 4.99 -15.00
N VAL A 273 11.95 5.13 -14.31
CA VAL A 273 11.61 6.34 -13.55
C VAL A 273 12.67 6.64 -12.48
N LEU A 274 13.03 5.63 -11.69
CA LEU A 274 14.02 5.80 -10.63
C LEU A 274 15.43 6.09 -11.16
N ALA A 275 15.81 5.50 -12.30
CA ALA A 275 17.07 5.82 -12.98
C ALA A 275 17.11 7.27 -13.45
N HIS A 276 16.02 7.75 -14.06
CA HIS A 276 15.87 9.12 -14.52
C HIS A 276 15.97 10.12 -13.37
N ILE A 277 15.19 9.92 -12.31
CA ILE A 277 15.19 10.79 -11.13
C ILE A 277 16.55 10.78 -10.41
N ALA A 278 17.16 9.61 -10.23
CA ALA A 278 18.48 9.51 -9.61
C ALA A 278 19.57 10.18 -10.48
N ALA A 279 19.41 10.15 -11.80
CA ALA A 279 20.27 10.89 -12.71
C ALA A 279 20.12 12.40 -12.53
N HIS A 280 18.90 12.91 -12.41
CA HIS A 280 18.66 14.32 -12.09
C HIS A 280 19.29 14.73 -10.76
N GLN A 281 19.04 13.99 -9.69
CA GLN A 281 19.59 14.28 -8.37
C GLN A 281 21.11 14.30 -8.34
N ARG A 282 21.76 13.55 -9.24
CA ARG A 282 23.21 13.49 -9.32
C ARG A 282 23.84 14.56 -10.20
N TRP A 283 23.18 14.94 -11.30
CA TRP A 283 23.81 15.75 -12.35
C TRP A 283 23.12 17.06 -12.66
N THR A 284 21.85 17.24 -12.26
CA THR A 284 21.10 18.48 -12.51
C THR A 284 21.47 19.53 -11.48
N THR A 285 21.60 20.77 -11.94
CA THR A 285 21.82 21.94 -11.10
C THR A 285 20.69 22.94 -11.33
N ALA A 286 20.14 23.46 -10.25
CA ALA A 286 19.02 24.37 -10.33
C ALA A 286 19.43 25.71 -10.98
N ILE A 287 18.50 26.29 -11.75
CA ILE A 287 18.66 27.53 -12.52
C ILE A 287 17.46 28.45 -12.31
N ILE A 288 17.69 29.75 -12.50
CA ILE A 288 16.67 30.78 -12.28
C ILE A 288 15.69 30.81 -13.45
N ALA A 289 14.42 30.50 -13.20
CA ALA A 289 13.36 30.39 -14.19
C ALA A 289 12.98 31.73 -14.82
N ASP A 290 13.07 32.84 -14.08
CA ASP A 290 12.72 34.20 -14.51
C ASP A 290 13.55 34.70 -15.72
N ASN A 291 14.70 34.09 -15.96
CA ASN A 291 15.57 34.43 -17.09
C ASN A 291 15.07 33.86 -18.43
N PHE A 292 14.02 33.02 -18.42
CA PHE A 292 13.61 32.23 -19.58
C PHE A 292 12.10 32.33 -19.82
N SER A 293 11.71 32.47 -21.08
CA SER A 293 10.31 32.37 -21.52
C SER A 293 9.77 30.93 -21.39
N PRO A 294 8.45 30.71 -21.30
CA PRO A 294 7.87 29.37 -21.17
C PRO A 294 8.33 28.37 -22.23
N PHE A 295 8.47 28.80 -23.49
CA PHE A 295 8.97 27.95 -24.58
C PHE A 295 10.46 27.61 -24.47
N GLN A 296 11.25 28.49 -23.84
CA GLN A 296 12.64 28.16 -23.53
C GLN A 296 12.71 27.18 -22.36
N ARG A 297 11.86 27.35 -21.33
CA ARG A 297 11.82 26.44 -20.17
C ARG A 297 11.57 24.99 -20.59
N ILE A 298 10.51 24.73 -21.37
CA ILE A 298 10.18 23.36 -21.83
C ILE A 298 11.28 22.74 -22.72
N ALA A 299 12.02 23.56 -23.47
CA ALA A 299 13.16 23.09 -24.26
C ALA A 299 14.40 22.79 -23.40
N ILE A 300 14.63 23.60 -22.37
CA ILE A 300 15.70 23.39 -21.39
C ILE A 300 15.43 22.09 -20.62
N GLU A 301 14.20 21.88 -20.15
CA GLU A 301 13.76 20.64 -19.50
C GLU A 301 14.05 19.42 -20.40
N THR A 302 13.58 19.46 -21.65
CA THR A 302 13.75 18.34 -22.59
C THR A 302 15.24 18.00 -22.84
N LEU A 303 16.10 19.02 -22.98
CA LEU A 303 17.52 18.79 -23.18
C LEU A 303 18.26 18.39 -21.90
N GLU A 304 17.82 18.87 -20.74
CA GLU A 304 18.38 18.45 -19.46
C GLU A 304 18.06 16.98 -19.19
N ASP A 305 16.82 16.56 -19.43
CA ASP A 305 16.42 15.14 -19.38
C ASP A 305 17.35 14.29 -20.27
N SER A 306 17.49 14.71 -21.53
CA SER A 306 18.35 14.02 -22.51
C SER A 306 19.81 13.96 -22.05
N ARG A 307 20.30 15.00 -21.36
CA ARG A 307 21.66 15.06 -20.80
C ARG A 307 21.86 14.07 -19.67
N VAL A 308 20.96 14.07 -18.69
CA VAL A 308 21.09 13.18 -17.53
C VAL A 308 20.89 11.72 -17.92
N GLU A 309 20.01 11.43 -18.87
CA GLU A 309 19.84 10.10 -19.47
C GLU A 309 21.10 9.66 -20.22
N TYR A 310 21.71 10.54 -21.02
CA TYR A 310 22.96 10.23 -21.71
C TYR A 310 24.08 9.89 -20.71
N LEU A 311 24.21 10.65 -19.62
CA LEU A 311 25.17 10.38 -18.55
C LEU A 311 24.85 9.07 -17.81
N ALA A 312 23.57 8.81 -17.55
CA ALA A 312 23.10 7.56 -16.95
C ALA A 312 23.44 6.36 -17.83
N ILE A 313 23.24 6.45 -19.15
CA ILE A 313 23.57 5.41 -20.13
C ILE A 313 25.09 5.17 -20.18
N GLN A 314 25.92 6.21 -20.07
CA GLN A 314 27.37 6.03 -20.01
C GLN A 314 27.80 5.23 -18.77
N GLN A 315 27.14 5.45 -17.63
CA GLN A 315 27.41 4.67 -16.42
C GLN A 315 26.78 3.26 -16.46
N TYR A 316 25.59 3.15 -17.04
CA TYR A 316 24.77 1.95 -17.11
C TYR A 316 24.24 1.71 -18.53
N PRO A 317 25.03 1.07 -19.41
CA PRO A 317 24.69 0.93 -20.84
C PRO A 317 23.35 0.23 -21.11
N GLY A 318 22.90 -0.64 -20.19
CA GLY A 318 21.61 -1.34 -20.29
C GLY A 318 20.41 -0.40 -20.29
N LEU A 319 20.51 0.81 -19.72
CA LEU A 319 19.43 1.79 -19.68
C LEU A 319 19.02 2.27 -21.08
N ARG A 320 19.93 2.25 -22.06
CA ARG A 320 19.61 2.68 -23.43
C ARG A 320 18.45 1.87 -24.01
N ARG A 321 18.49 0.54 -23.86
CA ARG A 321 17.43 -0.35 -24.36
C ARG A 321 16.10 -0.05 -23.68
N LEU A 322 16.13 0.23 -22.38
CA LEU A 322 14.94 0.48 -21.58
C LEU A 322 14.31 1.83 -21.94
N PHE A 323 15.10 2.91 -21.97
CA PHE A 323 14.61 4.24 -22.35
C PHE A 323 14.12 4.26 -23.79
N LEU A 324 14.83 3.65 -24.74
CA LEU A 324 14.37 3.56 -26.14
C LEU A 324 13.01 2.86 -26.26
N ALA A 325 12.78 1.77 -25.51
CA ALA A 325 11.52 1.04 -25.57
C ALA A 325 10.34 1.80 -24.94
N LEU A 326 10.61 2.72 -24.01
CA LEU A 326 9.58 3.50 -23.31
C LEU A 326 9.39 4.92 -23.89
N HIS A 327 10.37 5.43 -24.65
CA HIS A 327 10.30 6.73 -25.30
C HIS A 327 9.43 6.64 -26.57
N PRO A 328 8.51 7.59 -26.81
CA PRO A 328 7.78 7.66 -28.07
C PRO A 328 8.73 7.89 -29.26
N ALA A 329 8.35 7.40 -30.44
CA ALA A 329 9.07 7.61 -31.70
C ALA A 329 8.18 8.39 -32.69
N PRO A 330 8.09 9.73 -32.55
CA PRO A 330 7.17 10.53 -33.38
C PRO A 330 7.59 10.52 -34.85
N ALA A 331 6.65 10.34 -35.77
CA ALA A 331 6.93 10.54 -37.19
C ALA A 331 7.13 12.03 -37.50
N GLU A 332 8.14 12.37 -38.32
CA GLU A 332 8.57 13.75 -38.57
C GLU A 332 7.48 14.66 -39.16
N ASP A 333 6.53 14.10 -39.90
CA ASP A 333 5.44 14.79 -40.56
C ASP A 333 4.09 14.65 -39.84
N ALA A 334 4.07 14.11 -38.60
CA ALA A 334 2.83 13.85 -37.87
C ALA A 334 2.12 15.12 -37.38
N CYS A 335 2.85 16.23 -37.20
CA CYS A 335 2.29 17.50 -36.74
C CYS A 335 2.22 18.53 -37.87
N ASP A 336 1.03 19.11 -38.07
CA ASP A 336 0.79 20.15 -39.10
C ASP A 336 1.04 21.55 -38.52
N PRO A 337 2.18 22.20 -38.80
CA PRO A 337 2.56 23.46 -38.19
C PRO A 337 1.68 24.65 -38.62
N GLU A 338 0.80 24.49 -39.60
CA GLU A 338 -0.17 25.53 -40.00
C GLU A 338 -1.49 25.43 -39.23
N LYS A 339 -1.78 24.28 -38.59
CA LYS A 339 -3.06 24.02 -37.90
C LYS A 339 -2.94 23.86 -36.39
N GLU A 340 -1.77 23.47 -35.90
CA GLU A 340 -1.54 23.13 -34.51
C GLU A 340 -0.16 23.59 -34.01
N SER A 341 -0.02 23.69 -32.69
CA SER A 341 1.25 23.95 -32.02
C SER A 341 2.09 22.67 -32.00
N CYS A 342 3.22 22.69 -32.71
CA CYS A 342 4.11 21.55 -32.88
C CYS A 342 5.31 21.56 -31.95
N ILE A 343 5.36 22.46 -30.97
CA ILE A 343 6.54 22.62 -30.11
C ILE A 343 6.86 21.36 -29.30
N ARG A 344 5.85 20.72 -28.68
CA ARG A 344 6.05 19.46 -27.93
C ARG A 344 6.54 18.35 -28.85
N HIS A 345 5.90 18.20 -30.01
CA HIS A 345 6.28 17.23 -31.02
C HIS A 345 7.75 17.39 -31.46
N ARG A 346 8.18 18.61 -31.81
CA ARG A 346 9.58 18.88 -32.19
C ARG A 346 10.58 18.58 -31.08
N LEU A 347 10.25 18.90 -29.83
CA LEU A 347 11.12 18.65 -28.68
C LEU A 347 11.25 17.15 -28.39
N ILE A 348 10.16 16.38 -28.50
CA ILE A 348 10.21 14.92 -28.34
C ILE A 348 10.95 14.25 -29.50
N MET A 349 10.81 14.75 -30.74
CA MET A 349 11.65 14.30 -31.85
C MET A 349 13.14 14.54 -31.57
N LEU A 350 13.50 15.72 -31.06
CA LEU A 350 14.87 16.05 -30.67
C LEU A 350 15.38 15.09 -29.59
N SER A 351 14.59 14.88 -28.53
CA SER A 351 14.90 13.94 -27.45
C SER A 351 15.11 12.51 -27.97
N TYR A 352 14.20 12.01 -28.82
CA TYR A 352 14.31 10.68 -29.44
C TYR A 352 15.54 10.57 -30.32
N GLY A 353 15.83 11.57 -31.15
CA GLY A 353 17.02 11.58 -32.02
C GLY A 353 18.35 11.68 -31.27
N ILE A 354 18.36 12.30 -30.08
CA ILE A 354 19.53 12.25 -29.18
C ILE A 354 19.75 10.84 -28.63
N LEU A 355 18.66 10.14 -28.29
CA LEU A 355 18.68 8.82 -27.67
C LEU A 355 18.97 7.69 -28.68
N ASP A 356 18.37 7.76 -29.86
CA ASP A 356 18.42 6.75 -30.93
C ASP A 356 19.28 7.21 -32.12
N PRO A 357 20.47 6.63 -32.36
CA PRO A 357 21.28 6.92 -33.54
C PRO A 357 20.60 6.55 -34.88
N ASP A 358 19.64 5.63 -34.86
CA ASP A 358 18.95 5.11 -36.04
C ASP A 358 17.56 5.77 -36.24
N HIS A 359 17.42 7.05 -35.86
CA HIS A 359 16.14 7.77 -35.85
C HIS A 359 15.58 8.17 -37.23
N HIS A 360 16.39 8.11 -38.31
CA HIS A 360 16.01 8.39 -39.71
C HIS A 360 15.41 9.78 -40.04
N TYR A 361 15.47 10.76 -39.12
CA TYR A 361 14.97 12.12 -39.36
C TYR A 361 15.81 12.87 -40.40
N ALA A 362 15.16 13.71 -41.21
CA ALA A 362 15.77 14.51 -42.26
C ALA A 362 15.84 16.02 -41.94
N ASN A 363 15.08 16.49 -40.93
CA ASN A 363 15.07 17.90 -40.52
C ASN A 363 16.47 18.42 -40.14
N THR A 364 16.97 19.40 -40.89
CA THR A 364 18.34 19.92 -40.72
C THR A 364 18.56 20.64 -39.40
N ASP A 365 17.59 21.43 -38.92
CA ASP A 365 17.71 22.16 -37.65
C ASP A 365 17.78 21.20 -36.46
N LEU A 366 17.02 20.10 -36.53
CA LEU A 366 17.05 19.03 -35.54
C LEU A 366 18.38 18.26 -35.58
N LEU A 367 18.85 17.86 -36.77
CA LEU A 367 20.13 17.16 -36.93
C LEU A 367 21.32 18.00 -36.44
N ASP A 368 21.31 19.31 -36.73
CA ASP A 368 22.32 20.24 -36.24
C ASP A 368 22.31 20.32 -34.70
N CYS A 369 21.14 20.34 -34.08
CA CYS A 369 21.00 20.37 -32.62
C CYS A 369 21.49 19.08 -31.97
N ILE A 370 21.11 17.91 -32.51
CA ILE A 370 21.58 16.59 -32.04
C ILE A 370 23.10 16.55 -32.09
N LYS A 371 23.70 16.99 -33.20
CA LYS A 371 25.15 17.05 -33.34
C LYS A 371 25.79 17.96 -32.29
N GLN A 372 25.27 19.18 -32.11
CA GLN A 372 25.77 20.11 -31.08
C GLN A 372 25.71 19.49 -29.68
N PHE A 373 24.63 18.78 -29.36
CA PHE A 373 24.48 18.09 -28.09
C PHE A 373 25.51 16.96 -27.93
N HIS A 374 25.70 16.08 -28.93
CA HIS A 374 26.73 15.02 -28.83
C HIS A 374 28.15 15.59 -28.80
N ASP A 375 28.44 16.64 -29.56
CA ASP A 375 29.74 17.34 -29.54
C ASP A 375 30.01 17.94 -28.16
N LEU A 376 28.98 18.47 -27.47
CA LEU A 376 29.08 18.93 -26.09
C LEU A 376 29.37 17.76 -25.14
N MET A 377 28.62 16.66 -25.25
CA MET A 377 28.78 15.50 -24.37
C MET A 377 30.15 14.80 -24.52
N GLN A 378 30.82 14.94 -25.67
CA GLN A 378 32.17 14.42 -25.89
C GLN A 378 33.27 15.24 -25.18
N GLN A 379 32.99 16.47 -24.74
CA GLN A 379 33.97 17.34 -24.06
C GLN A 379 34.26 16.93 -22.61
N GLY A 380 33.52 15.95 -22.07
CA GLY A 380 33.72 15.41 -20.73
C GLY A 380 32.64 15.87 -19.75
N LYS A 381 33.02 16.63 -18.71
CA LYS A 381 32.07 17.08 -17.68
C LYS A 381 31.18 18.20 -18.23
N THR A 382 29.89 17.92 -18.36
CA THR A 382 28.86 18.88 -18.76
C THR A 382 27.96 19.27 -17.58
N THR A 383 27.35 20.45 -17.66
CA THR A 383 26.46 21.03 -16.66
C THR A 383 25.12 21.43 -17.27
N THR A 384 24.11 21.67 -16.44
CA THR A 384 22.79 22.17 -16.89
C THR A 384 22.92 23.47 -17.70
N LYS A 385 23.86 24.35 -17.35
CA LYS A 385 24.09 25.62 -18.07
C LYS A 385 24.55 25.43 -19.50
N ASP A 386 25.29 24.35 -19.79
CA ASP A 386 25.81 24.08 -21.12
C ASP A 386 24.67 23.70 -22.09
N VAL A 387 23.69 22.91 -21.62
CA VAL A 387 22.52 22.54 -22.43
C VAL A 387 21.50 23.66 -22.55
N VAL A 388 21.43 24.59 -21.58
CA VAL A 388 20.59 25.80 -21.68
C VAL A 388 20.92 26.59 -22.94
N GLN A 389 22.20 26.76 -23.28
CA GLN A 389 22.61 27.51 -24.47
C GLN A 389 22.16 26.82 -25.76
N ILE A 390 22.21 25.48 -25.80
CA ILE A 390 21.74 24.68 -26.93
C ILE A 390 20.21 24.80 -27.06
N ALA A 391 19.47 24.67 -25.94
CA ALA A 391 18.01 24.77 -25.92
C ALA A 391 17.52 26.13 -26.44
N ILE A 392 18.12 27.23 -25.96
CA ILE A 392 17.78 28.58 -26.40
C ILE A 392 18.06 28.75 -27.90
N SER A 393 19.21 28.27 -28.37
CA SER A 393 19.59 28.35 -29.78
C SER A 393 18.63 27.54 -30.67
N TYR A 394 18.21 26.36 -30.22
CA TYR A 394 17.27 25.51 -30.93
C TYR A 394 15.88 26.16 -31.03
N ILE A 395 15.34 26.65 -29.91
CA ILE A 395 14.03 27.33 -29.89
C ILE A 395 14.05 28.62 -30.72
N ALA A 396 15.13 29.39 -30.67
CA ALA A 396 15.25 30.60 -31.47
C ALA A 396 15.20 30.32 -32.98
N LYS A 397 15.69 29.16 -33.42
CA LYS A 397 15.65 28.73 -34.83
C LYS A 397 14.33 28.12 -35.24
N THR A 398 13.73 27.29 -34.38
CA THR A 398 12.61 26.42 -34.78
C THR A 398 11.24 26.97 -34.41
N ARG A 399 11.15 27.93 -33.48
CA ARG A 399 9.88 28.50 -33.04
C ARG A 399 9.14 29.19 -34.20
N ARG A 400 7.84 28.92 -34.30
CA ARG A 400 6.92 29.52 -35.27
C ARG A 400 5.81 30.27 -34.54
N GLN A 401 5.09 31.11 -35.27
CA GLN A 401 3.96 31.84 -34.71
C GLN A 401 2.80 30.92 -34.31
N SER A 402 2.59 29.83 -35.06
CA SER A 402 1.58 28.79 -34.77
C SER A 402 1.80 28.05 -33.45
N ASP A 403 2.99 28.10 -32.86
CA ASP A 403 3.24 27.48 -31.54
C ASP A 403 2.45 28.15 -30.41
N GLN A 404 1.91 29.35 -30.64
CA GLN A 404 1.01 30.06 -29.71
C GLN A 404 -0.45 29.62 -29.84
N SER A 405 -0.76 28.71 -30.78
CA SER A 405 -2.12 28.18 -30.99
C SER A 405 -2.59 27.38 -29.78
N PRO A 406 -3.87 27.51 -29.37
CA PRO A 406 -4.46 26.66 -28.34
C PRO A 406 -4.65 25.21 -28.79
N ASN A 407 -4.65 24.95 -30.10
CA ASN A 407 -4.71 23.60 -30.64
C ASN A 407 -3.31 22.96 -30.60
N VAL A 408 -3.00 22.21 -29.54
CA VAL A 408 -1.68 21.59 -29.31
C VAL A 408 -1.69 20.13 -29.76
N HIS A 409 -0.63 19.72 -30.47
CA HIS A 409 -0.45 18.32 -30.84
C HIS A 409 0.04 17.49 -29.64
N PHE A 410 -0.75 16.51 -29.21
CA PHE A 410 -0.44 15.66 -28.06
C PHE A 410 0.02 14.25 -28.41
N LYS A 411 -0.30 13.76 -29.61
CA LYS A 411 -0.01 12.37 -30.01
C LYS A 411 1.50 12.12 -30.04
N ASP A 412 1.93 11.03 -29.39
CA ASP A 412 3.34 10.62 -29.30
C ASP A 412 4.27 11.70 -28.71
N THR A 413 3.77 12.58 -27.82
CA THR A 413 4.55 13.66 -27.21
C THR A 413 4.82 13.50 -25.71
N GLU A 414 4.44 12.37 -25.11
CA GLU A 414 4.58 12.10 -23.67
C GLU A 414 5.64 11.03 -23.42
N VAL A 415 6.63 11.33 -22.57
CA VAL A 415 7.67 10.39 -22.13
C VAL A 415 7.37 9.97 -20.69
N GLU A 416 6.59 8.90 -20.54
CA GLU A 416 5.96 8.52 -19.26
C GLU A 416 6.92 8.23 -18.10
N TYR A 417 8.19 7.90 -18.38
CA TYR A 417 9.16 7.59 -17.33
C TYR A 417 9.90 8.82 -16.78
N ARG A 418 9.73 9.99 -17.40
CA ARG A 418 10.38 11.23 -16.98
C ARG A 418 9.59 11.91 -15.87
N ASP A 419 10.29 12.73 -15.09
CA ASP A 419 9.69 13.55 -14.05
C ASP A 419 9.22 14.92 -14.59
N ASP A 420 8.68 15.75 -13.71
CA ASP A 420 8.15 17.07 -14.06
C ASP A 420 9.17 18.21 -14.01
N ASN A 421 10.46 17.89 -13.80
CA ASN A 421 11.57 18.83 -13.75
C ASN A 421 11.45 19.97 -12.71
N ARG A 422 10.51 19.89 -11.74
CA ARG A 422 10.28 20.98 -10.77
C ARG A 422 11.52 21.36 -9.97
N HIS A 423 12.40 20.39 -9.71
CA HIS A 423 13.64 20.56 -8.94
C HIS A 423 14.69 21.41 -9.66
N MET A 424 14.58 21.58 -10.98
CA MET A 424 15.54 22.36 -11.77
C MET A 424 15.29 23.87 -11.62
N TRP A 425 14.09 24.28 -11.24
CA TRP A 425 13.70 25.69 -11.28
C TRP A 425 13.78 26.36 -9.91
N VAL A 426 14.38 27.55 -9.90
CA VAL A 426 14.33 28.51 -8.79
C VAL A 426 13.69 29.79 -9.30
N PHE A 427 12.73 30.34 -8.56
CA PHE A 427 12.08 31.60 -8.88
C PHE A 427 12.60 32.69 -7.93
N ILE A 428 12.85 33.90 -8.45
CA ILE A 428 13.33 35.06 -7.66
C ILE A 428 12.15 35.92 -7.19
N GLU A 429 11.05 35.94 -7.93
CA GLU A 429 9.83 36.67 -7.59
C GLU A 429 8.70 35.69 -7.22
N GLU A 430 7.98 35.97 -6.13
CA GLU A 430 6.71 35.30 -5.77
C GLU A 430 5.63 35.73 -6.79
N GLY A 431 5.62 35.09 -7.96
CA GLY A 431 4.61 35.31 -9.01
C GLY A 431 3.49 34.27 -8.97
N ASP A 432 2.38 34.55 -9.67
CA ASP A 432 1.19 33.67 -9.81
C ASP A 432 1.50 32.22 -10.26
N GLU A 433 2.71 31.93 -10.74
CA GLU A 433 3.16 30.59 -11.17
C GLU A 433 3.61 29.68 -10.01
N GLU A 434 3.97 30.22 -8.83
CA GLU A 434 4.25 29.38 -7.64
C GLU A 434 2.99 28.62 -7.20
N GLU A 435 1.81 29.24 -7.35
CA GLU A 435 0.51 28.60 -7.09
C GLU A 435 0.14 27.50 -8.10
N ALA A 436 0.73 27.49 -9.31
CA ALA A 436 0.41 26.52 -10.35
C ALA A 436 1.04 25.13 -10.12
N PHE A 437 2.12 25.06 -9.33
CA PHE A 437 2.70 23.81 -8.84
C PHE A 437 2.19 23.43 -7.44
N GLU A 438 1.67 24.41 -6.70
CA GLU A 438 0.93 24.21 -5.44
C GLU A 438 -0.59 24.04 -5.66
N ASP A 439 -1.02 23.55 -6.84
CA ASP A 439 -2.43 23.51 -7.22
C ASP A 439 -3.24 22.61 -6.26
N LYS A 440 -3.97 23.30 -5.38
CA LYS A 440 -5.01 22.84 -4.45
C LYS A 440 -4.64 21.61 -3.63
N ARG A 441 -4.00 21.87 -2.49
CA ARG A 441 -4.21 21.11 -1.26
C ARG A 441 -5.72 20.90 -1.07
N GLU A 442 -6.23 19.72 -1.42
CA GLU A 442 -7.35 19.15 -0.70
C GLU A 442 -7.08 19.40 0.78
N ALA A 443 -8.05 20.01 1.45
CA ALA A 443 -7.94 20.49 2.81
C ALA A 443 -7.06 19.52 3.61
N ARG A 444 -5.89 19.99 4.08
CA ARG A 444 -5.03 19.21 4.97
C ARG A 444 -5.98 18.54 5.96
N PRO A 445 -6.06 17.18 6.03
CA PRO A 445 -6.68 16.57 7.18
C PRO A 445 -6.00 17.25 8.35
N LYS A 446 -6.79 17.90 9.23
CA LYS A 446 -6.30 18.69 10.37
C LYS A 446 -5.00 18.05 10.85
N GLU A 447 -3.90 18.79 10.79
CA GLU A 447 -2.59 18.36 11.28
C GLU A 447 -2.85 17.58 12.56
N SER A 448 -2.62 16.27 12.50
CA SER A 448 -2.83 15.40 13.65
C SER A 448 -1.97 15.98 14.76
N GLU A 449 -2.54 16.21 15.94
CA GLU A 449 -1.86 16.74 17.14
C GLU A 449 -0.71 15.85 17.66
N PHE A 450 -0.23 14.90 16.86
CA PHE A 450 0.84 13.97 17.17
C PHE A 450 2.17 14.48 16.62
N ASP A 451 3.02 14.97 17.51
CA ASP A 451 4.44 15.26 17.28
C ASP A 451 5.23 13.94 17.22
N GLY A 452 5.02 13.15 16.16
CA GLY A 452 5.52 11.77 16.05
C GLY A 452 5.79 11.30 14.62
N LEU A 453 6.32 10.08 14.49
CA LEU A 453 6.51 9.42 13.20
C LEU A 453 5.16 9.18 12.50
N PRO A 454 5.12 9.10 11.15
CA PRO A 454 3.89 8.74 10.44
C PRO A 454 3.33 7.40 10.95
N PRO A 455 1.99 7.21 10.96
CA PRO A 455 1.39 6.00 11.47
C PRO A 455 1.84 4.79 10.66
N ARG A 456 2.10 3.67 11.35
CA ARG A 456 2.26 2.37 10.72
C ARG A 456 0.92 1.68 10.65
N HIS A 457 0.59 1.16 9.48
CA HIS A 457 -0.66 0.45 9.27
C HIS A 457 -0.49 -1.05 9.54
N TYR A 458 -1.45 -1.63 10.26
CA TYR A 458 -1.51 -3.05 10.55
C TYR A 458 -2.83 -3.65 10.08
N LYS A 459 -2.73 -4.88 9.56
CA LYS A 459 -3.89 -5.70 9.24
C LYS A 459 -4.62 -6.15 10.51
N GLU A 460 -5.94 -6.28 10.42
CA GLU A 460 -6.79 -6.87 11.47
C GLU A 460 -7.52 -8.09 10.91
N TRP A 461 -7.57 -9.17 11.68
CA TRP A 461 -8.27 -10.39 11.31
C TRP A 461 -9.77 -10.26 11.60
N ASP A 462 -10.58 -10.50 10.58
CA ASP A 462 -12.03 -10.61 10.73
C ASP A 462 -12.42 -12.09 10.75
N TYR A 463 -12.84 -12.57 11.92
CA TYR A 463 -13.22 -13.97 12.12
C TYR A 463 -14.52 -14.35 11.38
N ASN A 464 -15.42 -13.39 11.12
CA ASN A 464 -16.68 -13.65 10.43
C ASN A 464 -16.44 -13.97 8.95
N THR A 465 -15.56 -13.19 8.31
CA THR A 465 -15.20 -13.37 6.90
C THR A 465 -14.02 -14.33 6.71
N LYS A 466 -13.29 -14.66 7.78
CA LYS A 466 -12.02 -15.41 7.76
C LYS A 466 -10.99 -14.79 6.82
N THR A 467 -10.94 -13.46 6.79
CA THR A 467 -10.00 -12.70 5.98
C THR A 467 -9.36 -11.59 6.80
N TYR A 468 -8.22 -11.07 6.34
CA TYR A 468 -7.62 -9.89 6.93
C TYR A 468 -8.19 -8.63 6.28
N ARG A 469 -8.51 -7.63 7.10
CA ARG A 469 -8.72 -6.25 6.69
C ARG A 469 -7.34 -5.58 6.61
N PRO A 470 -6.82 -5.29 5.40
CA PRO A 470 -5.48 -4.73 5.24
C PRO A 470 -5.46 -3.27 5.68
N ASP A 471 -4.33 -2.82 6.22
CA ASP A 471 -4.07 -1.43 6.64
C ASP A 471 -5.16 -0.79 7.51
N TRP A 472 -5.89 -1.64 8.23
CA TRP A 472 -7.10 -1.29 8.96
C TRP A 472 -6.83 -0.48 10.23
N VAL A 473 -5.73 -0.81 10.90
CA VAL A 473 -5.33 -0.19 12.15
C VAL A 473 -4.17 0.78 11.91
N SER A 474 -4.35 2.04 12.29
CA SER A 474 -3.29 3.06 12.27
C SER A 474 -2.62 3.14 13.63
N LEU A 475 -1.36 2.73 13.70
CA LEU A 475 -0.55 2.72 14.91
C LEU A 475 0.47 3.86 14.91
N TYR A 476 0.41 4.73 15.92
CA TYR A 476 1.35 5.83 16.15
C TYR A 476 2.36 5.44 17.20
N GLU A 477 3.64 5.49 16.81
CA GLU A 477 4.76 5.14 17.67
C GLU A 477 5.41 6.41 18.22
N THR A 478 5.55 6.49 19.55
CA THR A 478 6.20 7.63 20.22
C THR A 478 7.10 7.16 21.35
N LEU A 479 8.04 8.02 21.75
CA LEU A 479 8.80 7.81 22.99
C LEU A 479 7.95 8.29 24.17
N HIS A 480 7.83 7.49 25.22
CA HIS A 480 7.06 7.87 26.40
C HIS A 480 7.68 9.12 27.07
N PRO A 481 6.89 10.13 27.47
CA PRO A 481 7.39 11.29 28.21
C PRO A 481 8.16 10.91 29.48
N SER A 482 9.15 11.72 29.86
CA SER A 482 9.94 11.52 31.08
C SER A 482 9.31 12.23 32.28
N GLY A 483 9.13 11.50 33.37
CA GLY A 483 8.74 12.00 34.70
C GLY A 483 9.92 12.08 35.66
N ASN A 484 9.70 11.69 36.91
CA ASN A 484 10.70 11.75 37.97
C ASN A 484 11.25 10.36 38.33
N ALA A 485 12.52 10.10 38.01
CA ALA A 485 13.19 8.83 38.28
C ALA A 485 13.21 8.44 39.78
N ALA A 486 13.25 9.45 40.67
CA ALA A 486 13.33 9.22 42.11
C ALA A 486 12.09 8.50 42.67
N ASP A 487 10.96 8.53 41.96
CA ASP A 487 9.76 7.84 42.38
C ASP A 487 9.91 6.32 42.17
N ILE A 488 10.52 5.87 41.06
CA ILE A 488 10.86 4.45 40.87
C ILE A 488 11.93 3.99 41.86
N ASP A 489 12.91 4.83 42.19
CA ASP A 489 13.94 4.47 43.18
C ASP A 489 13.33 4.23 44.58
N LYS A 490 12.36 5.06 45.00
CA LYS A 490 11.61 4.83 46.25
C LYS A 490 10.84 3.50 46.23
N LEU A 491 10.26 3.14 45.08
CA LEU A 491 9.55 1.87 44.90
C LEU A 491 10.50 0.67 45.00
N LEU A 492 11.70 0.76 44.42
CA LEU A 492 12.73 -0.27 44.55
C LEU A 492 13.24 -0.39 45.99
N ASP A 493 13.41 0.74 46.70
CA ASP A 493 13.83 0.77 48.11
C ASP A 493 12.79 0.12 49.04
N LYS A 494 11.48 0.36 48.79
CA LYS A 494 10.37 -0.31 49.49
C LYS A 494 10.49 -1.84 49.42
N HIS A 495 10.96 -2.36 48.29
CA HIS A 495 11.14 -3.79 48.02
C HIS A 495 12.59 -4.27 48.13
N ALA A 496 13.48 -3.54 48.81
CA ALA A 496 14.91 -3.87 48.90
C ALA A 496 15.17 -5.28 49.48
N GLY A 497 14.29 -5.78 50.35
CA GLY A 497 14.35 -7.16 50.87
C GLY A 497 14.13 -8.21 49.78
N LEU A 498 13.13 -8.01 48.93
CA LEU A 498 12.82 -8.87 47.79
C LEU A 498 13.92 -8.78 46.72
N ALA A 499 14.39 -7.57 46.41
CA ALA A 499 15.48 -7.36 45.46
C ALA A 499 16.76 -8.10 45.89
N LYS A 500 17.10 -8.12 47.18
CA LYS A 500 18.23 -8.92 47.72
C LYS A 500 18.03 -10.43 47.54
N GLN A 501 16.83 -10.95 47.76
CA GLN A 501 16.52 -12.36 47.55
C GLN A 501 16.60 -12.72 46.06
N LEU A 502 16.03 -11.90 45.19
CA LEU A 502 16.12 -12.04 43.74
C LEU A 502 17.59 -12.04 43.29
N LYS A 503 18.41 -11.09 43.79
CA LYS A 503 19.84 -11.06 43.50
C LYS A 503 20.53 -12.39 43.75
N HIS A 504 20.26 -13.02 44.90
CA HIS A 504 20.89 -14.28 45.27
C HIS A 504 20.50 -15.42 44.32
N VAL A 505 19.23 -15.48 43.91
CA VAL A 505 18.74 -16.46 42.93
C VAL A 505 19.34 -16.19 41.54
N LEU A 506 19.41 -14.92 41.13
CA LEU A 506 19.98 -14.50 39.85
C LEU A 506 21.48 -14.81 39.76
N ASP A 507 22.24 -14.61 40.83
CA ASP A 507 23.67 -14.93 40.87
C ASP A 507 23.93 -16.45 40.75
N LEU A 508 22.97 -17.30 41.14
CA LEU A 508 23.02 -18.75 40.93
C LEU A 508 22.62 -19.16 39.50
N LEU A 509 21.79 -18.37 38.82
CA LEU A 509 21.30 -18.62 37.45
C LEU A 509 22.18 -18.00 36.36
N LYS A 510 23.12 -17.12 36.72
CA LYS A 510 24.09 -16.57 35.77
C LYS A 510 24.92 -17.70 35.12
N PRO A 511 25.08 -17.72 33.79
CA PRO A 511 25.90 -18.73 33.12
C PRO A 511 27.34 -18.67 33.63
N GLN A 512 27.80 -19.70 34.35
CA GLN A 512 29.13 -19.71 34.96
C GLN A 512 30.23 -20.33 34.09
N GLN A 513 29.93 -20.96 32.94
CA GLN A 513 30.94 -21.72 32.22
C GLN A 513 30.96 -21.49 30.70
N TYR A 514 32.13 -21.12 30.19
CA TYR A 514 32.47 -21.27 28.78
C TYR A 514 32.69 -22.76 28.50
N VAL A 515 31.89 -23.34 27.60
CA VAL A 515 32.10 -24.71 27.14
C VAL A 515 33.14 -24.68 26.02
N ARG A 516 34.27 -25.36 26.25
CA ARG A 516 35.36 -25.49 25.28
C ARG A 516 35.01 -26.56 24.24
N ILE A 517 34.75 -26.15 23.01
CA ILE A 517 34.51 -27.07 21.89
C ILE A 517 35.84 -27.35 21.20
N ARG A 518 36.34 -28.58 21.37
CA ARG A 518 37.63 -29.05 20.78
C ARG A 518 37.38 -29.74 19.43
N TYR A 519 38.44 -30.01 18.69
CA TYR A 519 38.42 -30.72 17.40
C TYR A 519 37.64 -30.00 16.28
N GLN A 520 37.97 -28.73 16.03
CA GLN A 520 37.41 -27.97 14.90
C GLN A 520 38.47 -27.72 13.83
N GLU A 521 38.10 -27.75 12.54
CA GLU A 521 38.99 -27.34 11.44
C GLU A 521 39.20 -25.83 11.42
N GLU A 522 38.15 -25.06 11.74
CA GLU A 522 38.20 -23.61 11.94
C GLU A 522 37.73 -23.29 13.36
N GLY A 523 38.46 -22.44 14.08
CA GLY A 523 38.12 -22.05 15.45
C GLY A 523 38.81 -20.73 15.83
N SER A 524 38.36 -20.14 16.93
CA SER A 524 38.88 -18.85 17.42
C SER A 524 40.30 -18.98 18.02
N GLU A 525 40.66 -20.18 18.50
CA GLU A 525 41.96 -20.46 19.10
C GLU A 525 42.51 -21.82 18.64
N LEU A 526 43.84 -21.97 18.70
CA LEU A 526 44.52 -23.23 18.40
C LEU A 526 44.50 -24.14 19.63
N ASP A 527 44.06 -25.39 19.45
CA ASP A 527 44.18 -26.42 20.47
C ASP A 527 45.59 -27.01 20.46
N LEU A 528 46.47 -26.52 21.34
CA LEU A 528 47.87 -26.94 21.40
C LEU A 528 48.04 -28.46 21.57
N ASP A 529 47.21 -29.15 22.35
CA ASP A 529 47.36 -30.59 22.57
C ASP A 529 47.08 -31.38 21.30
N VAL A 530 46.04 -30.98 20.55
CA VAL A 530 45.62 -31.63 19.30
C VAL A 530 46.57 -31.24 18.17
N ALA A 531 47.00 -29.97 18.11
CA ALA A 531 47.97 -29.48 17.15
C ALA A 531 49.34 -30.18 17.29
N ILE A 532 49.81 -30.39 18.53
CA ILE A 532 51.07 -31.12 18.79
C ILE A 532 50.94 -32.57 18.33
N ARG A 533 49.83 -33.26 18.62
CA ARG A 533 49.60 -34.63 18.15
C ARG A 533 49.52 -34.72 16.64
N SER A 534 48.75 -33.84 16.01
CA SER A 534 48.62 -33.73 14.56
C SER A 534 49.99 -33.48 13.89
N LEU A 535 50.85 -32.64 14.50
CA LEU A 535 52.22 -32.43 14.03
C LEU A 535 53.14 -33.65 14.22
N ILE A 536 52.97 -34.41 15.30
CA ILE A 536 53.69 -35.67 15.54
C ILE A 536 53.28 -36.71 14.48
N ASP A 537 51.99 -36.85 14.19
CA ASP A 537 51.47 -37.78 13.18
C ASP A 537 51.98 -37.41 11.79
N PHE A 538 51.96 -36.11 11.44
CA PHE A 538 52.52 -35.59 10.20
C PHE A 538 54.02 -35.88 10.07
N LYS A 539 54.81 -35.65 11.14
CA LYS A 539 56.25 -35.96 11.15
C LYS A 539 56.53 -37.46 11.19
N GLY A 540 55.59 -38.27 11.68
CA GLY A 540 55.63 -39.72 11.71
C GLY A 540 55.21 -40.40 10.40
N GLY A 541 54.75 -39.64 9.40
CA GLY A 541 54.29 -40.15 8.11
C GLY A 541 52.85 -40.67 8.11
N ALA A 542 52.08 -40.43 9.17
CA ALA A 542 50.65 -40.69 9.23
C ALA A 542 49.85 -39.48 8.71
N GLN A 543 48.59 -39.70 8.31
CA GLN A 543 47.71 -38.61 7.91
C GLN A 543 47.22 -37.83 9.15
N PRO A 544 47.59 -36.55 9.30
CA PRO A 544 47.23 -35.75 10.48
C PRO A 544 45.73 -35.39 10.48
N ASP A 545 45.13 -35.30 11.66
CA ASP A 545 43.77 -34.75 11.81
C ASP A 545 43.82 -33.22 11.63
N PRO A 546 43.10 -32.65 10.64
CA PRO A 546 43.10 -31.21 10.38
C PRO A 546 42.36 -30.39 11.46
N ARG A 547 41.61 -31.05 12.35
CA ARG A 547 40.79 -30.41 13.38
C ARG A 547 41.59 -29.97 14.61
N ILE A 548 42.54 -29.07 14.40
CA ILE A 548 43.49 -28.61 15.44
C ILE A 548 43.04 -27.33 16.17
N ASN A 549 41.89 -26.77 15.80
CA ASN A 549 41.36 -25.54 16.39
C ASN A 549 40.26 -25.82 17.41
N MET A 550 39.91 -24.78 18.15
CA MET A 550 38.84 -24.78 19.14
C MET A 550 38.14 -23.44 19.25
N SER A 551 36.94 -23.49 19.81
CA SER A 551 36.14 -22.32 20.13
C SER A 551 35.55 -22.43 21.53
N HIS A 552 35.14 -21.30 22.07
CA HIS A 552 34.35 -21.21 23.28
C HIS A 552 32.90 -20.94 22.89
N ARG A 553 31.96 -21.74 23.40
CA ARG A 553 30.52 -21.43 23.32
C ARG A 553 30.06 -21.06 24.73
N HIS A 554 29.28 -19.99 24.83
CA HIS A 554 28.56 -19.69 26.06
C HIS A 554 27.55 -20.80 26.34
N ASP A 555 27.41 -21.18 27.60
CA ASP A 555 26.32 -22.03 28.05
C ASP A 555 24.98 -21.28 27.89
N GLY A 556 24.29 -21.58 26.79
CA GLY A 556 22.84 -21.77 26.69
C GLY A 556 21.87 -20.59 26.81
N ARG A 557 22.29 -19.41 27.29
CA ARG A 557 21.36 -18.29 27.56
C ARG A 557 21.56 -17.11 26.62
N ASP A 558 20.89 -17.15 25.47
CA ASP A 558 20.78 -16.04 24.51
C ASP A 558 19.29 -15.71 24.28
N ILE A 559 18.74 -14.84 25.13
CA ILE A 559 17.31 -14.52 25.20
C ILE A 559 17.11 -13.03 24.96
N ALA A 560 16.10 -12.68 24.14
CA ALA A 560 15.55 -11.32 24.08
C ALA A 560 14.12 -11.31 24.62
N VAL A 561 13.84 -10.31 25.44
CA VAL A 561 12.59 -10.15 26.17
C VAL A 561 11.96 -8.81 25.80
N MET A 562 10.70 -8.83 25.38
CA MET A 562 9.86 -7.65 25.24
C MET A 562 8.77 -7.71 26.30
N LEU A 563 8.62 -6.65 27.10
CA LEU A 563 7.49 -6.49 28.00
C LEU A 563 6.53 -5.44 27.42
N LEU A 564 5.31 -5.87 27.12
CA LEU A 564 4.25 -5.04 26.59
C LEU A 564 3.23 -4.79 27.71
N LEU A 565 3.04 -3.53 28.06
CA LEU A 565 2.14 -3.07 29.12
C LEU A 565 0.86 -2.51 28.46
N ASP A 566 -0.29 -3.01 28.87
CA ASP A 566 -1.59 -2.44 28.52
C ASP A 566 -1.82 -1.18 29.36
N LEU A 567 -1.91 -0.01 28.73
CA LEU A 567 -2.07 1.29 29.41
C LEU A 567 -3.53 1.76 29.44
N SER A 568 -4.48 0.83 29.33
CA SER A 568 -5.92 1.09 29.30
C SER A 568 -6.45 1.81 30.55
N ALA A 569 -7.69 2.34 30.45
CA ALA A 569 -8.32 3.09 31.53
C ALA A 569 -8.47 2.33 32.85
N SER A 570 -8.54 1.00 32.83
CA SER A 570 -8.72 0.15 34.02
C SER A 570 -7.49 0.09 34.93
N LEU A 571 -6.30 0.45 34.45
CA LEU A 571 -5.11 0.55 35.30
C LEU A 571 -5.21 1.63 36.40
N ALA A 572 -6.10 2.62 36.22
CA ALA A 572 -6.34 3.67 37.20
C ALA A 572 -7.14 3.18 38.41
N ASP A 573 -7.75 1.99 38.34
CA ASP A 573 -8.58 1.46 39.41
C ASP A 573 -7.74 1.00 40.61
N THR A 574 -8.31 1.15 41.80
CA THR A 574 -7.77 0.61 43.05
C THR A 574 -8.47 -0.72 43.37
N PRO A 575 -7.78 -1.87 43.33
CA PRO A 575 -8.38 -3.16 43.61
C PRO A 575 -8.97 -3.26 45.02
N ASP A 576 -10.03 -4.06 45.18
CA ASP A 576 -10.67 -4.30 46.47
C ASP A 576 -9.67 -4.86 47.51
N GLY A 577 -9.43 -4.08 48.56
CA GLY A 577 -8.51 -4.43 49.66
C GLY A 577 -7.08 -3.89 49.52
N CYS A 578 -6.75 -3.20 48.42
CA CYS A 578 -5.45 -2.55 48.20
C CYS A 578 -5.50 -1.05 48.53
N GLU A 579 -4.37 -0.49 48.99
CA GLU A 579 -4.19 0.98 49.15
C GLU A 579 -3.57 1.64 47.89
N GLN A 580 -3.08 0.84 46.95
CA GLN A 580 -2.38 1.26 45.72
C GLN A 580 -3.20 0.94 44.47
N THR A 581 -3.01 1.72 43.40
CA THR A 581 -3.64 1.47 42.09
C THR A 581 -2.96 0.30 41.35
N ILE A 582 -3.66 -0.29 40.37
CA ILE A 582 -3.06 -1.33 39.51
C ILE A 582 -1.85 -0.77 38.76
N LEU A 583 -1.91 0.50 38.34
CA LEU A 583 -0.78 1.22 37.74
C LEU A 583 0.45 1.25 38.65
N GLU A 584 0.31 1.63 39.92
CA GLU A 584 1.43 1.66 40.88
C GLU A 584 2.02 0.27 41.10
N LEU A 585 1.19 -0.75 41.28
CA LEU A 585 1.64 -2.14 41.45
C LEU A 585 2.34 -2.67 40.19
N SER A 586 1.88 -2.26 39.01
CA SER A 586 2.50 -2.59 37.72
C SER A 586 3.86 -1.90 37.59
N GLN A 587 3.97 -0.61 37.94
CA GLN A 587 5.25 0.12 37.98
C GLN A 587 6.25 -0.55 38.93
N GLU A 588 5.81 -0.96 40.13
CA GLU A 588 6.65 -1.69 41.09
C GLU A 588 7.18 -3.01 40.50
N ALA A 589 6.30 -3.80 39.88
CA ALA A 589 6.66 -5.09 39.31
C ALA A 589 7.57 -4.98 38.09
N VAL A 590 7.27 -4.03 37.19
CA VAL A 590 8.08 -3.74 36.01
C VAL A 590 9.46 -3.23 36.41
N ALA A 591 9.56 -2.39 37.45
CA ALA A 591 10.84 -1.90 37.94
C ALA A 591 11.72 -3.02 38.51
N LEU A 592 11.14 -3.93 39.30
CA LEU A 592 11.86 -5.10 39.83
C LEU A 592 12.28 -6.06 38.72
N LEU A 593 11.42 -6.28 37.72
CA LEU A 593 11.74 -7.13 36.57
C LEU A 593 12.86 -6.51 35.73
N GLY A 594 12.78 -5.22 35.39
CA GLY A 594 13.81 -4.52 34.64
C GLY A 594 15.16 -4.54 35.34
N TRP A 595 15.16 -4.31 36.66
CA TRP A 595 16.35 -4.45 37.48
C TRP A 595 16.92 -5.88 37.48
N ALA A 596 16.06 -6.90 37.55
CA ALA A 596 16.47 -8.32 37.56
C ALA A 596 17.06 -8.75 36.20
N ILE A 597 16.44 -8.36 35.09
CA ILE A 597 16.89 -8.72 33.74
C ILE A 597 18.20 -8.01 33.40
N GLU A 598 18.36 -6.74 33.76
CA GLU A 598 19.63 -6.02 33.60
C GLU A 598 20.77 -6.72 34.36
N HIS A 599 20.49 -7.26 35.55
CA HIS A 599 21.48 -8.03 36.31
C HIS A 599 21.87 -9.34 35.63
N LEU A 600 20.96 -9.98 34.88
CA LEU A 600 21.24 -11.22 34.12
C LEU A 600 22.02 -10.96 32.83
N GLY A 601 21.85 -9.78 32.23
CA GLY A 601 22.47 -9.41 30.97
C GLY A 601 21.69 -9.86 29.73
N ASP A 602 20.41 -10.24 29.87
CA ASP A 602 19.54 -10.56 28.73
C ASP A 602 19.07 -9.26 28.03
N LYS A 603 18.81 -9.32 26.72
CA LYS A 603 18.32 -8.15 25.97
C LYS A 603 16.88 -7.83 26.35
N PHE A 604 16.61 -6.61 26.81
CA PHE A 604 15.29 -6.26 27.35
C PHE A 604 14.75 -4.94 26.79
N ALA A 605 13.47 -4.93 26.41
CA ALA A 605 12.74 -3.73 26.01
C ALA A 605 11.36 -3.68 26.71
N ILE A 606 10.86 -2.46 26.93
CA ILE A 606 9.55 -2.19 27.53
C ILE A 606 8.80 -1.21 26.64
N ALA A 607 7.55 -1.54 26.33
CA ALA A 607 6.63 -0.63 25.67
C ALA A 607 5.24 -0.68 26.32
N GLY A 608 4.50 0.42 26.20
CA GLY A 608 3.10 0.51 26.56
C GLY A 608 2.22 0.65 25.31
N PHE A 609 0.97 0.21 25.37
CA PHE A 609 0.01 0.44 24.30
C PHE A 609 -1.37 0.82 24.83
N SER A 610 -2.10 1.60 24.04
CA SER A 610 -3.52 1.92 24.25
C SER A 610 -4.15 2.30 22.91
N SER A 611 -5.47 2.27 22.79
CA SER A 611 -6.17 2.60 21.53
C SER A 611 -7.32 3.58 21.71
N ASN A 612 -7.52 4.41 20.71
CA ASN A 612 -8.69 5.26 20.55
C ASN A 612 -9.28 4.99 19.15
N THR A 613 -10.14 3.98 19.03
CA THR A 613 -10.56 3.40 17.75
C THR A 613 -9.40 2.76 16.96
N ARG A 614 -9.74 2.11 15.84
CA ARG A 614 -8.74 1.60 14.87
C ARG A 614 -7.82 2.68 14.29
N HIS A 615 -8.29 3.92 14.27
CA HIS A 615 -7.58 5.01 13.60
C HIS A 615 -6.44 5.59 14.45
N GLU A 616 -6.34 5.18 15.71
CA GLU A 616 -5.39 5.76 16.65
C GLU A 616 -4.98 4.75 17.73
N VAL A 617 -4.19 3.75 17.34
CA VAL A 617 -3.50 2.88 18.31
C VAL A 617 -2.18 3.53 18.70
N ARG A 618 -1.99 3.83 19.97
CA ARG A 618 -0.78 4.45 20.50
C ARG A 618 0.16 3.37 21.00
N TYR A 619 1.41 3.40 20.55
CA TYR A 619 2.48 2.53 21.02
C TYR A 619 3.62 3.37 21.55
N GLN A 620 3.91 3.25 22.85
CA GLN A 620 4.83 4.11 23.56
C GLN A 620 6.06 3.34 24.02
N HIS A 621 7.24 3.73 23.55
CA HIS A 621 8.49 3.13 23.99
C HIS A 621 8.91 3.69 25.35
N ILE A 622 9.07 2.81 26.34
CA ILE A 622 9.59 3.17 27.68
C ILE A 622 11.08 2.86 27.75
N LYS A 623 11.49 1.68 27.27
CA LYS A 623 12.88 1.22 27.21
C LYS A 623 13.17 0.50 25.90
N GLY A 624 14.20 0.93 25.17
CA GLY A 624 14.74 0.20 24.03
C GLY A 624 15.74 -0.90 24.40
N TYR A 625 16.00 -1.82 23.46
CA TYR A 625 17.00 -2.90 23.63
C TYR A 625 18.43 -2.41 23.81
N SER A 626 18.76 -1.22 23.28
CA SER A 626 20.09 -0.60 23.38
C SER A 626 20.26 0.28 24.62
N GLU A 627 19.19 0.55 25.36
CA GLU A 627 19.23 1.36 26.58
C GLU A 627 19.53 0.48 27.79
N HIS A 628 20.27 1.00 28.75
CA HIS A 628 20.47 0.37 30.07
C HIS A 628 19.36 0.79 31.03
N TRP A 629 19.18 0.04 32.13
CA TRP A 629 18.30 0.43 33.23
C TRP A 629 18.85 1.65 34.00
N ASN A 630 18.71 2.85 33.42
CA ASN A 630 19.21 4.13 33.94
C ASN A 630 18.06 5.05 34.41
N ASP A 631 18.41 6.23 34.90
CA ASP A 631 17.42 7.19 35.41
C ASP A 631 16.49 7.73 34.32
N ASP A 632 16.90 7.78 33.06
CA ASP A 632 16.02 8.18 31.95
C ASP A 632 14.87 7.17 31.76
N VAL A 633 15.19 5.87 31.75
CA VAL A 633 14.19 4.81 31.64
C VAL A 633 13.26 4.79 32.85
N LYS A 634 13.82 4.95 34.06
CA LYS A 634 13.02 5.07 35.29
C LYS A 634 12.09 6.28 35.25
N ALA A 635 12.57 7.42 34.76
CA ALA A 635 11.75 8.62 34.61
C ALA A 635 10.58 8.38 33.66
N ARG A 636 10.80 7.70 32.52
CA ARG A 636 9.71 7.35 31.59
C ARG A 636 8.70 6.39 32.22
N LEU A 637 9.17 5.39 32.96
CA LEU A 637 8.30 4.46 33.68
C LEU A 637 7.44 5.17 34.75
N ALA A 638 8.02 6.15 35.46
CA ALA A 638 7.31 6.93 36.47
C ALA A 638 6.16 7.77 35.89
N ALA A 639 6.29 8.20 34.64
CA ALA A 639 5.31 9.04 33.97
C ALA A 639 4.15 8.26 33.34
N MET A 640 4.09 6.93 33.47
CA MET A 640 3.00 6.14 32.90
C MET A 640 1.64 6.67 33.35
N GLU A 641 0.74 6.87 32.39
CA GLU A 641 -0.65 7.28 32.63
C GLU A 641 -1.58 6.20 32.09
N ALA A 642 -2.67 5.94 32.83
CA ALA A 642 -3.72 5.02 32.42
C ALA A 642 -4.81 5.78 31.65
N GLY A 643 -5.26 5.23 30.51
CA GLY A 643 -6.35 5.80 29.72
C GLY A 643 -6.62 5.07 28.42
N TYR A 644 -7.80 5.33 27.83
CA TYR A 644 -8.23 4.80 26.53
C TYR A 644 -8.55 3.29 26.53
N SER A 645 -8.78 2.73 25.33
CA SER A 645 -9.23 1.36 25.04
C SER A 645 -8.06 0.41 24.73
N THR A 646 -8.36 -0.87 24.46
CA THR A 646 -7.37 -1.95 24.32
C THR A 646 -7.52 -2.68 22.98
N ARG A 647 -6.75 -2.26 21.96
CA ARG A 647 -6.64 -2.97 20.66
C ARG A 647 -5.34 -3.76 20.56
N MET A 648 -5.31 -4.92 21.23
CA MET A 648 -4.10 -5.71 21.47
C MET A 648 -3.47 -6.32 20.21
N GLY A 649 -4.25 -6.81 19.25
CA GLY A 649 -3.70 -7.54 18.09
C GLY A 649 -2.69 -6.74 17.26
N ALA A 650 -2.97 -5.46 16.99
CA ALA A 650 -2.04 -4.56 16.31
C ALA A 650 -0.77 -4.29 17.16
N ALA A 651 -0.92 -4.09 18.47
CA ALA A 651 0.20 -3.87 19.39
C ALA A 651 1.13 -5.10 19.46
N LEU A 652 0.58 -6.32 19.46
CA LEU A 652 1.36 -7.57 19.42
C LEU A 652 2.18 -7.69 18.14
N ARG A 653 1.57 -7.42 16.98
CA ARG A 653 2.27 -7.44 15.68
C ARG A 653 3.38 -6.39 15.63
N HIS A 654 3.16 -5.22 16.21
CA HIS A 654 4.17 -4.17 16.30
C HIS A 654 5.32 -4.54 17.24
N ALA A 655 5.03 -5.11 18.42
CA ALA A 655 6.05 -5.61 19.33
C ALA A 655 6.89 -6.74 18.69
N ALA A 656 6.23 -7.63 17.94
CA ALA A 656 6.88 -8.72 17.20
C ALA A 656 7.84 -8.21 16.12
N HIS A 657 7.55 -7.08 15.48
CA HIS A 657 8.47 -6.45 14.52
C HIS A 657 9.84 -6.13 15.16
N TYR A 658 9.85 -5.56 16.36
CA TYR A 658 11.09 -5.21 17.08
C TYR A 658 11.80 -6.42 17.70
N LEU A 659 11.03 -7.33 18.31
CA LEU A 659 11.57 -8.54 18.93
C LEU A 659 12.09 -9.53 17.86
N GLY A 660 11.39 -9.64 16.73
CA GLY A 660 11.75 -10.47 15.59
C GLY A 660 13.11 -10.09 14.98
N ALA A 661 13.47 -8.80 15.00
CA ALA A 661 14.75 -8.28 14.52
C ALA A 661 15.95 -8.67 15.40
N GLN A 662 15.73 -9.13 16.64
CA GLN A 662 16.81 -9.54 17.53
C GLN A 662 17.42 -10.88 17.08
N LYS A 663 18.75 -10.88 16.89
CA LYS A 663 19.53 -12.10 16.64
C LYS A 663 19.82 -12.80 17.97
N VAL A 664 18.88 -13.60 18.43
CA VAL A 664 18.94 -14.40 19.67
C VAL A 664 18.30 -15.78 19.45
N GLU A 665 18.66 -16.78 20.24
CA GLU A 665 18.10 -18.14 20.14
C GLU A 665 16.64 -18.21 20.64
N LYS A 666 16.30 -17.53 21.75
CA LYS A 666 14.93 -17.49 22.29
C LYS A 666 14.37 -16.06 22.33
N LYS A 667 13.14 -15.89 21.84
CA LYS A 667 12.41 -14.62 21.84
C LYS A 667 11.17 -14.74 22.72
N LEU A 668 11.08 -13.92 23.75
CA LEU A 668 9.99 -13.94 24.73
C LEU A 668 9.24 -12.60 24.71
N LEU A 669 7.94 -12.63 24.40
CA LEU A 669 7.04 -11.50 24.52
C LEU A 669 6.15 -11.70 25.75
N LEU A 670 6.33 -10.87 26.78
CA LEU A 670 5.48 -10.84 27.96
C LEU A 670 4.43 -9.75 27.78
N VAL A 671 3.15 -10.09 27.94
CA VAL A 671 2.02 -9.14 27.86
C VAL A 671 1.44 -9.01 29.26
N LEU A 672 1.41 -7.79 29.79
CA LEU A 672 0.74 -7.46 31.04
C LEU A 672 -0.54 -6.70 30.71
N THR A 673 -1.70 -7.28 31.03
CA THR A 673 -3.02 -6.70 30.74
C THR A 673 -3.98 -7.01 31.89
N ASP A 674 -4.93 -6.13 32.10
CA ASP A 674 -5.94 -6.20 33.15
C ASP A 674 -7.35 -6.47 32.61
N GLY A 675 -7.51 -6.65 31.29
CA GLY A 675 -8.84 -6.76 30.70
C GLY A 675 -8.91 -7.39 29.32
N GLU A 676 -10.16 -7.55 28.87
CA GLU A 676 -10.51 -8.07 27.54
C GLU A 676 -10.24 -7.01 26.46
N PRO A 677 -9.70 -7.39 25.29
CA PRO A 677 -9.57 -6.49 24.15
C PRO A 677 -10.92 -5.83 23.80
N SER A 678 -10.99 -4.52 23.94
CA SER A 678 -12.20 -3.74 23.70
C SER A 678 -11.86 -2.38 23.09
N ASP A 679 -12.70 -1.90 22.17
CA ASP A 679 -12.55 -0.59 21.53
C ASP A 679 -13.93 -0.02 21.20
N ILE A 680 -14.07 1.31 21.22
CA ILE A 680 -15.35 2.00 21.10
C ILE A 680 -15.98 1.89 19.70
N ASP A 681 -15.18 1.59 18.67
CA ASP A 681 -15.64 1.47 17.28
C ASP A 681 -16.13 0.06 16.90
N VAL A 682 -15.98 -0.90 17.83
CA VAL A 682 -16.33 -2.31 17.61
C VAL A 682 -17.57 -2.68 18.41
N THR A 683 -18.61 -3.13 17.71
CA THR A 683 -19.86 -3.60 18.35
C THR A 683 -19.82 -5.06 18.78
N ASP A 684 -18.96 -5.87 18.16
CA ASP A 684 -18.78 -7.29 18.46
C ASP A 684 -17.42 -7.51 19.15
N GLN A 685 -17.42 -7.61 20.48
CA GLN A 685 -16.21 -7.74 21.31
C GLN A 685 -15.37 -8.97 20.92
N ARG A 686 -16.00 -10.04 20.43
CA ARG A 686 -15.31 -11.25 19.99
C ARG A 686 -14.34 -11.01 18.84
N LEU A 687 -14.58 -9.98 18.01
CA LEU A 687 -13.71 -9.67 16.88
C LEU A 687 -12.28 -9.36 17.33
N LEU A 688 -12.12 -8.57 18.40
CA LEU A 688 -10.81 -8.20 18.92
C LEU A 688 -10.10 -9.35 19.65
N ILE A 689 -10.87 -10.24 20.30
CA ILE A 689 -10.37 -11.49 20.88
C ILE A 689 -9.79 -12.37 19.76
N GLU A 690 -10.56 -12.62 18.70
CA GLU A 690 -10.14 -13.49 17.61
C GLU A 690 -8.98 -12.87 16.80
N ASP A 691 -8.91 -11.54 16.67
CA ASP A 691 -7.73 -10.86 16.09
C ASP A 691 -6.48 -11.01 16.97
N ALA A 692 -6.61 -10.82 18.28
CA ALA A 692 -5.51 -11.02 19.21
C ALA A 692 -5.03 -12.48 19.20
N HIS A 693 -5.96 -13.45 19.20
CA HIS A 693 -5.63 -14.87 19.04
C HIS A 693 -4.87 -15.11 17.74
N LYS A 694 -5.33 -14.52 16.64
CA LYS A 694 -4.66 -14.64 15.34
C LYS A 694 -3.26 -14.04 15.36
N ALA A 695 -3.07 -12.89 16.02
CA ALA A 695 -1.76 -12.29 16.21
C ALA A 695 -0.83 -13.22 17.01
N VAL A 696 -1.29 -13.82 18.11
CA VAL A 696 -0.49 -14.80 18.88
C VAL A 696 -0.06 -15.99 18.02
N GLN A 697 -0.96 -16.53 17.19
CA GLN A 697 -0.62 -17.60 16.24
C GLN A 697 0.46 -17.17 15.22
N GLU A 698 0.40 -15.93 14.73
CA GLU A 698 1.41 -15.38 13.81
C GLU A 698 2.78 -15.27 14.51
N LEU A 699 2.80 -14.80 15.75
CA LEU A 699 4.01 -14.67 16.55
C LEU A 699 4.66 -16.04 16.84
N ASP A 700 3.86 -17.07 17.15
CA ASP A 700 4.34 -18.44 17.35
C ASP A 700 4.99 -19.01 16.08
N GLN A 701 4.40 -18.74 14.90
CA GLN A 701 4.98 -19.12 13.60
C GLN A 701 6.32 -18.42 13.33
N ASP A 702 6.50 -17.19 13.82
CA ASP A 702 7.74 -16.42 13.73
C ASP A 702 8.78 -16.81 14.81
N GLY A 703 8.49 -17.84 15.62
CA GLY A 703 9.37 -18.32 16.69
C GLY A 703 9.44 -17.38 17.88
N ILE A 704 8.41 -16.56 18.11
CA ILE A 704 8.28 -15.67 19.26
C ILE A 704 7.32 -16.31 20.25
N TYR A 705 7.81 -16.60 21.45
CA TYR A 705 7.00 -17.17 22.52
C TYR A 705 6.26 -16.04 23.25
N THR A 706 4.93 -15.99 23.12
CA THR A 706 4.10 -14.99 23.80
C THR A 706 3.56 -15.55 25.10
N TYR A 707 3.58 -14.75 26.18
CA TYR A 707 3.04 -15.16 27.47
C TYR A 707 2.25 -14.02 28.12
N CYS A 708 0.99 -14.30 28.46
CA CYS A 708 0.10 -13.30 29.04
C CYS A 708 0.06 -13.38 30.57
N ILE A 709 0.10 -12.23 31.21
CA ILE A 709 -0.02 -12.06 32.66
C ILE A 709 -1.25 -11.20 32.87
N ASN A 710 -2.33 -11.85 33.31
CA ASN A 710 -3.61 -11.20 33.49
C ASN A 710 -3.78 -10.74 34.94
N LEU A 711 -4.19 -9.48 35.12
CA LEU A 711 -4.37 -8.82 36.42
C LEU A 711 -5.83 -8.80 36.91
N ASP A 712 -6.79 -9.25 36.12
CA ASP A 712 -8.21 -9.26 36.49
C ASP A 712 -8.51 -10.36 37.51
N ALA A 713 -8.99 -9.95 38.68
CA ALA A 713 -9.40 -10.85 39.76
C ALA A 713 -10.77 -11.53 39.49
N ASN A 714 -11.53 -11.05 38.50
CA ASN A 714 -12.85 -11.56 38.16
C ASN A 714 -12.82 -12.71 37.15
N VAL A 715 -11.72 -12.87 36.39
CA VAL A 715 -11.54 -13.98 35.45
C VAL A 715 -11.41 -15.29 36.22
N ARG A 716 -12.43 -16.15 36.11
CA ARG A 716 -12.42 -17.49 36.70
C ARG A 716 -12.13 -18.53 35.62
N PRO A 717 -11.13 -19.40 35.83
CA PRO A 717 -10.84 -20.49 34.89
C PRO A 717 -12.09 -21.33 34.62
N GLY A 718 -12.57 -21.32 33.37
CA GLY A 718 -13.69 -22.13 32.90
C GLY A 718 -15.07 -21.47 32.84
N GLU A 719 -15.25 -20.21 33.29
CA GLU A 719 -16.54 -19.48 33.19
C GLU A 719 -16.50 -18.31 32.20
N ASP A 720 -15.42 -17.51 32.16
CA ASP A 720 -15.22 -16.36 31.26
C ASP A 720 -13.72 -16.26 30.87
N ASP A 721 -13.22 -17.07 29.93
CA ASP A 721 -11.78 -17.21 29.67
C ASP A 721 -11.34 -16.71 28.29
N TYR A 722 -11.61 -15.44 27.99
CA TYR A 722 -11.08 -14.78 26.78
C TYR A 722 -9.54 -14.85 26.72
N VAL A 723 -8.87 -14.92 27.87
CA VAL A 723 -7.40 -15.05 27.96
C VAL A 723 -6.95 -16.40 27.41
N MET A 724 -7.63 -17.48 27.77
CA MET A 724 -7.40 -18.81 27.20
C MET A 724 -7.75 -18.84 25.70
N ASP A 725 -8.80 -18.14 25.28
CA ASP A 725 -9.14 -18.03 23.85
C ASP A 725 -8.02 -17.33 23.06
N ILE A 726 -7.38 -16.31 23.62
CA ILE A 726 -6.29 -15.58 22.94
C ILE A 726 -4.96 -16.35 23.02
N PHE A 727 -4.53 -16.73 24.23
CA PHE A 727 -3.17 -17.21 24.51
C PHE A 727 -3.07 -18.73 24.71
N GLY A 728 -4.19 -19.47 24.64
CA GLY A 728 -4.21 -20.91 24.88
C GLY A 728 -3.74 -21.25 26.29
N ASN A 729 -2.68 -22.06 26.41
CA ASN A 729 -2.10 -22.45 27.71
C ASN A 729 -0.97 -21.49 28.19
N GLN A 730 -0.69 -20.41 27.46
CA GLN A 730 0.45 -19.52 27.71
C GLN A 730 0.04 -18.28 28.51
N TYR A 731 -0.61 -18.48 29.66
CA TYR A 731 -1.05 -17.38 30.52
C TYR A 731 -0.95 -17.69 32.01
N THR A 732 -0.98 -16.65 32.84
CA THR A 732 -1.12 -16.78 34.29
C THR A 732 -2.01 -15.68 34.83
N ILE A 733 -3.03 -16.08 35.59
CA ILE A 733 -3.92 -15.18 36.33
C ILE A 733 -3.30 -14.91 37.70
N ILE A 734 -3.30 -13.65 38.12
CA ILE A 734 -2.80 -13.24 39.43
C ILE A 734 -3.97 -12.95 40.37
N ASP A 735 -4.39 -13.97 41.12
CA ASP A 735 -5.53 -13.88 42.08
C ASP A 735 -5.38 -12.79 43.16
N LYS A 736 -4.14 -12.34 43.43
CA LYS A 736 -3.82 -11.28 44.40
C LYS A 736 -2.84 -10.32 43.78
N ILE A 737 -3.35 -9.19 43.29
CA ILE A 737 -2.58 -8.17 42.55
C ILE A 737 -1.43 -7.62 43.40
N GLU A 738 -1.58 -7.54 44.73
CA GLU A 738 -0.50 -7.19 45.68
C GLU A 738 0.77 -8.05 45.56
N ARG A 739 0.64 -9.29 45.06
CA ARG A 739 1.76 -10.22 44.87
C ARG A 739 2.40 -10.13 43.49
N LEU A 740 1.91 -9.26 42.62
CA LEU A 740 2.46 -9.03 41.29
C LEU A 740 3.97 -8.72 41.33
N PRO A 741 4.48 -7.82 42.22
CA PRO A 741 5.92 -7.54 42.33
C PRO A 741 6.77 -8.77 42.66
N GLU A 742 6.21 -9.76 43.37
CA GLU A 742 6.92 -10.99 43.72
C GLU A 742 6.79 -12.09 42.65
N LYS A 743 5.63 -12.19 42.00
CA LYS A 743 5.32 -13.26 41.05
C LYS A 743 5.96 -13.01 39.69
N LEU A 744 5.99 -11.78 39.20
CA LEU A 744 6.46 -11.45 37.86
C LEU A 744 7.93 -11.84 37.63
N PRO A 745 8.90 -11.51 38.52
CA PRO A 745 10.28 -11.96 38.38
C PRO A 745 10.43 -13.49 38.49
N LYS A 746 9.65 -14.15 39.35
CA LYS A 746 9.69 -15.62 39.50
C LYS A 746 9.16 -16.34 38.26
N LEU A 747 8.10 -15.81 37.65
CA LEU A 747 7.54 -16.29 36.40
C LEU A 747 8.57 -16.17 35.28
N PHE A 748 9.24 -15.02 35.18
CA PHE A 748 10.32 -14.82 34.23
C PHE A 748 11.43 -15.87 34.39
N MET A 749 11.84 -16.19 35.61
CA MET A 749 12.83 -17.25 35.87
C MET A 749 12.32 -18.63 35.46
N ALA A 750 11.05 -18.94 35.68
CA ALA A 750 10.47 -20.23 35.27
C ALA A 750 10.38 -20.38 33.74
N LEU A 751 10.16 -19.28 33.02
CA LEU A 751 10.06 -19.27 31.55
C LEU A 751 11.43 -19.24 30.86
N THR A 752 12.47 -18.74 31.53
CA THR A 752 13.82 -18.58 30.96
C THR A 752 14.88 -19.55 31.52
N GLY A 753 14.54 -20.29 32.57
CA GLY A 753 15.41 -21.24 33.25
C GLY A 753 15.50 -22.63 32.63
#